data_AF-A0A1V6E700-F1
#
_entry.id   AF-A0A1V6E700-F1
#
_cell.length_a   1.000
_cell.length_b   1.000
_cell.length_c   1.000
_cell.angle_alpha   90.00
_cell.angle_beta   90.00
_cell.angle_gamma   90.00
#
_symmetry.space_group_name_H-M   'P 1'
#
loop_
_entity.id
_entity.type
_entity.pdbx_description
1 polymer ?
#
loop_
_entity_poly.entity_id
_entity_poly.type
_entity_poly.pdbx_seq_one_letter_code
_entity_poly.pdbx_strand_id
1 'polypeptide(L)'
;MNTSYGAECDWQNHKLLNIDRLPGRAYIKRWKDLKSALCNDESKQLGFRKLNGSWKFLYLAAPELSPLGFETPDFDDSTWENIEVPSHWQLKGYGKPHYTDVYYPFPVRPPFVPRANPTGIYRHTFFLDDLSRRQILRFHGVDSAFHVWINGKLAGFSKGSRLPAEFDIASLVRTGKNTIVVRVYQWSDGSYLEDQDMWWLSGIFRDVEIYEVPLVSLFDVSHKISFDDRYIDAFLKIELQIENKSEEAREVECVISIYDENDFCIEKKRTNTEVAASMIANEEITLEMKNPKKWSAEIPNLYTLAIELSSKNLILEVASLQIGFRAIEICQNNFLVNGRAIKLKGVNRHDFQPDSGRYVAKQTMLQDVLLMKQHNINAVRTSHYPNHPYFLELCDYYGLYVIDETDLETHGFEWIDESTRLANDPEWQPAFVDRIERLILRDRNHPSVIMWSLANESAMGENLKAMARRARCLDSSRLIHYEGDAQCEVTDVYSTMYTRMPRLLEIAKTEGKPHILCEYAHAMGNGPGGLADFQAIIEAYPRLQGAFVWEWIDHGIRRKDDRGQEWFEYGGGFGDVPNNGNFCIDGLVFPDRKPSPGLVEYKKAIEPIHTSLIDAEKLIINIDNRYDFLDLGHIELRWRIHTNGVIVAEGEMHAPAIPARQSENVRIPFDLESSRKNHINTTAEKAKDLGNIGDYDELLFMGRYGNSVFLEIDYVLAENLLWAKAGHIIATAQFEISSALASKKQRSTKKPTQSPVLFTMNYGRSGKKITILGEDSVYEFDSLRGSLESWTYKQHKLIEKGPSLSFWRAPIDNDMHILSTWCEKYFLHLFQEDAREFDLRKENGEIVAGSMIWAAPPSQGWGFECRARYIINDDRRWRLELFGKPSGNSAAFPEMIPRIGIKLRLPLGFDVIRWRGYGPGEAYCDSRSAQRIDVWKASIKQLHTPYIRPQENGNRYGTDAIFITDRNGFGLAIISEKPIEFSYHDYDVDALENARYDHEIVHTPYCVLNLDFAQNGIGSNSCGQDQLPPYRLKPREFDLNLEFCALDLGTSFLENAKPIGEY
;
A
#
# COMPACT_ATOMS: atom_id res chain seq x y z
N MET A 1 -46.58 -39.40 3.40
CA MET A 1 -45.90 -38.09 3.37
C MET A 1 -44.86 -38.17 2.26
N ASN A 2 -45.19 -37.71 1.07
CA ASN A 2 -44.25 -37.62 -0.05
C ASN A 2 -43.43 -36.33 0.15
N THR A 3 -42.28 -36.42 0.79
CA THR A 3 -41.28 -35.34 0.78
C THR A 3 -40.69 -35.28 -0.63
N SER A 4 -41.08 -34.28 -1.42
CA SER A 4 -40.47 -34.01 -2.72
C SER A 4 -38.99 -33.68 -2.52
N TYR A 5 -38.13 -34.65 -2.80
CA TYR A 5 -36.72 -34.42 -3.11
C TYR A 5 -36.65 -33.72 -4.48
N GLY A 6 -36.74 -32.39 -4.52
CA GLY A 6 -36.65 -31.66 -5.80
C GLY A 6 -37.23 -30.25 -5.90
N ALA A 7 -37.54 -29.55 -4.80
CA ALA A 7 -37.79 -28.11 -4.92
C ALA A 7 -36.46 -27.39 -5.19
N GLU A 8 -36.35 -26.68 -6.31
CA GLU A 8 -35.19 -25.82 -6.61
C GLU A 8 -35.05 -24.75 -5.52
N CYS A 9 -33.85 -24.61 -4.96
CA CYS A 9 -33.55 -23.59 -3.95
C CYS A 9 -33.09 -22.30 -4.66
N ASP A 10 -33.69 -21.15 -4.35
CA ASP A 10 -33.40 -19.86 -5.02
C ASP A 10 -31.90 -19.49 -5.03
N TRP A 11 -31.19 -19.78 -3.93
CA TRP A 11 -29.75 -19.52 -3.77
C TRP A 11 -28.85 -20.55 -4.48
N GLN A 12 -29.42 -21.56 -5.15
CA GLN A 12 -28.71 -22.50 -6.03
C GLN A 12 -29.24 -22.47 -7.46
N ASN A 13 -30.06 -21.47 -7.80
CA ASN A 13 -30.63 -21.29 -9.11
C ASN A 13 -30.02 -20.05 -9.78
N HIS A 14 -28.92 -20.25 -10.51
CA HIS A 14 -28.22 -19.19 -11.26
C HIS A 14 -29.10 -18.46 -12.30
N LYS A 15 -30.24 -19.04 -12.70
CA LYS A 15 -31.22 -18.39 -13.59
C LYS A 15 -32.10 -17.37 -12.87
N LEU A 16 -32.20 -17.48 -11.54
CA LEU A 16 -32.94 -16.56 -10.69
C LEU A 16 -31.97 -15.57 -10.03
N LEU A 17 -31.87 -14.37 -10.59
CA LEU A 17 -30.97 -13.33 -10.09
C LEU A 17 -31.55 -12.59 -8.87
N ASN A 18 -32.87 -12.41 -8.86
CA ASN A 18 -33.61 -11.71 -7.81
C ASN A 18 -35.10 -12.05 -7.86
N ILE A 19 -35.84 -11.67 -6.81
CA ILE A 19 -37.31 -11.60 -6.77
C ILE A 19 -37.67 -10.18 -6.30
N ASP A 20 -38.49 -9.47 -7.07
CA ASP A 20 -39.03 -8.14 -6.75
C ASP A 20 -37.99 -7.05 -6.40
N ARG A 21 -36.72 -7.23 -6.82
CA ARG A 21 -35.70 -6.18 -6.73
C ARG A 21 -35.98 -5.11 -7.78
N LEU A 22 -35.92 -3.84 -7.39
CA LEU A 22 -36.02 -2.72 -8.33
C LEU A 22 -34.87 -2.75 -9.36
N PRO A 23 -35.10 -2.28 -10.60
CA PRO A 23 -34.04 -2.16 -11.59
C PRO A 23 -32.88 -1.28 -11.12
N GLY A 24 -31.68 -1.53 -11.65
CA GLY A 24 -30.51 -0.68 -11.40
C GLY A 24 -30.76 0.77 -11.85
N ARG A 25 -30.20 1.72 -11.10
CA ARG A 25 -30.35 3.16 -11.33
C ARG A 25 -29.23 3.92 -10.62
N ALA A 26 -29.08 5.19 -10.93
CA ALA A 26 -28.12 6.07 -10.26
C ALA A 26 -28.36 6.13 -8.74
N TYR A 27 -27.28 6.31 -7.99
CA TYR A 27 -27.37 6.57 -6.56
C TYR A 27 -27.87 8.00 -6.29
N ILE A 28 -29.17 8.15 -6.06
CA ILE A 28 -29.82 9.47 -5.90
C ILE A 28 -30.12 9.77 -4.43
N LYS A 29 -29.59 10.90 -3.93
CA LYS A 29 -29.99 11.54 -2.67
C LYS A 29 -31.11 12.57 -2.95
N ARG A 30 -32.08 12.67 -2.03
CA ARG A 30 -33.32 13.46 -2.22
C ARG A 30 -33.61 14.36 -1.04
N TRP A 31 -34.14 15.55 -1.29
CA TRP A 31 -34.49 16.56 -0.28
C TRP A 31 -35.86 17.19 -0.54
N LYS A 32 -36.38 17.91 0.47
CA LYS A 32 -37.63 18.68 0.39
C LYS A 32 -37.46 20.03 -0.33
N ASP A 33 -36.24 20.55 -0.33
CA ASP A 33 -35.93 21.90 -0.78
C ASP A 33 -34.51 21.98 -1.35
N LEU A 34 -34.30 22.95 -2.23
CA LEU A 34 -33.04 23.19 -2.90
C LEU A 34 -31.89 23.51 -1.95
N LYS A 35 -32.14 24.30 -0.89
CA LYS A 35 -31.08 24.73 0.03
C LYS A 35 -30.44 23.52 0.73
N SER A 36 -31.26 22.58 1.20
CA SER A 36 -30.79 21.35 1.82
C SER A 36 -30.03 20.45 0.82
N ALA A 37 -30.45 20.44 -0.45
CA ALA A 37 -29.79 19.68 -1.51
C ALA A 37 -28.41 20.24 -1.90
N LEU A 38 -28.25 21.56 -1.93
CA LEU A 38 -26.96 22.21 -2.21
C LEU A 38 -25.96 22.02 -1.07
N CYS A 39 -26.41 22.08 0.18
CA CYS A 39 -25.55 21.80 1.33
C CYS A 39 -25.24 20.29 1.52
N ASN A 40 -25.81 19.41 0.69
CA ASN A 40 -25.72 17.95 0.82
C ASN A 40 -26.01 17.45 2.26
N ASP A 41 -27.00 18.07 2.92
CA ASP A 41 -27.31 17.83 4.33
C ASP A 41 -28.05 16.48 4.47
N GLU A 42 -27.30 15.40 4.74
CA GLU A 42 -27.85 14.04 4.88
C GLU A 42 -28.95 13.97 5.97
N SER A 43 -28.91 14.84 6.99
CA SER A 43 -29.90 14.85 8.08
C SER A 43 -31.29 15.34 7.64
N LYS A 44 -31.36 16.03 6.49
CA LYS A 44 -32.60 16.57 5.91
C LYS A 44 -33.08 15.81 4.68
N GLN A 45 -32.51 14.64 4.41
CA GLN A 45 -32.97 13.82 3.31
C GLN A 45 -34.44 13.43 3.46
N LEU A 46 -35.10 13.34 2.31
CA LEU A 46 -36.54 13.16 2.18
C LEU A 46 -36.97 11.78 2.70
N GLY A 47 -37.55 11.73 3.90
CA GLY A 47 -38.07 10.50 4.49
C GLY A 47 -37.01 9.41 4.71
N PHE A 48 -35.75 9.82 4.84
CA PHE A 48 -34.62 8.93 5.03
C PHE A 48 -34.54 8.41 6.47
N ARG A 49 -34.27 7.12 6.62
CA ARG A 49 -34.07 6.46 7.91
C ARG A 49 -33.08 5.32 7.79
N LYS A 50 -32.02 5.35 8.60
CA LYS A 50 -31.13 4.20 8.79
C LYS A 50 -31.80 3.14 9.66
N LEU A 51 -31.65 1.88 9.27
CA LEU A 51 -32.02 0.71 10.06
C LEU A 51 -30.79 0.02 10.68
N ASN A 52 -29.61 0.63 10.61
CA ASN A 52 -28.42 0.16 11.31
C ASN A 52 -28.65 0.11 12.83
N GLY A 53 -27.89 -0.74 13.52
CA GLY A 53 -27.92 -0.90 14.97
C GLY A 53 -28.13 -2.35 15.38
N SER A 54 -28.71 -2.55 16.56
CA SER A 54 -28.93 -3.89 17.14
C SER A 54 -30.15 -4.58 16.54
N TRP A 55 -29.95 -5.76 15.94
CA TRP A 55 -30.99 -6.63 15.40
C TRP A 55 -31.02 -7.94 16.17
N LYS A 56 -32.19 -8.56 16.33
CA LYS A 56 -32.30 -9.94 16.80
C LYS A 56 -31.66 -10.87 15.77
N PHE A 57 -30.89 -11.85 16.23
CA PHE A 57 -30.10 -12.71 15.35
C PHE A 57 -30.15 -14.17 15.77
N LEU A 58 -30.31 -15.04 14.78
CA LEU A 58 -30.21 -16.49 14.92
C LEU A 58 -29.24 -17.04 13.88
N TYR A 59 -28.20 -17.72 14.34
CA TYR A 59 -27.24 -18.43 13.49
C TYR A 59 -27.59 -19.92 13.41
N LEU A 60 -27.60 -20.45 12.19
CA LEU A 60 -27.98 -21.83 11.87
C LEU A 60 -26.93 -22.50 11.00
N ALA A 61 -26.78 -23.82 11.16
CA ALA A 61 -25.85 -24.61 10.36
C ALA A 61 -26.32 -24.85 8.91
N ALA A 62 -27.61 -24.69 8.63
CA ALA A 62 -28.21 -24.88 7.31
C ALA A 62 -29.54 -24.11 7.17
N PRO A 63 -29.94 -23.70 5.95
CA PRO A 63 -31.20 -23.00 5.69
C PRO A 63 -32.43 -23.79 6.14
N GLU A 64 -32.41 -25.11 5.98
CA GLU A 64 -33.52 -26.01 6.29
C GLU A 64 -33.81 -26.12 7.80
N LEU A 65 -32.91 -25.61 8.64
CA LEU A 65 -33.08 -25.54 10.09
C LEU A 65 -33.78 -24.24 10.54
N SER A 66 -34.22 -23.40 9.60
CA SER A 66 -35.00 -22.19 9.93
C SER A 66 -36.28 -22.58 10.70
N PRO A 67 -36.57 -21.96 11.86
CA PRO A 67 -37.80 -22.23 12.61
C PRO A 67 -39.05 -21.95 11.77
N LEU A 68 -40.08 -22.79 11.87
CA LEU A 68 -41.33 -22.53 11.14
C LEU A 68 -41.97 -21.21 11.59
N GLY A 69 -42.35 -20.37 10.61
CA GLY A 69 -42.98 -19.07 10.87
C GLY A 69 -42.03 -17.97 11.35
N PHE A 70 -40.71 -18.16 11.24
CA PHE A 70 -39.70 -17.17 11.64
C PHE A 70 -39.85 -15.80 10.96
N GLU A 71 -40.58 -15.72 9.84
CA GLU A 71 -40.88 -14.50 9.08
C GLU A 71 -42.05 -13.70 9.67
N THR A 72 -42.89 -14.33 10.50
CA THR A 72 -44.14 -13.73 10.98
C THR A 72 -43.91 -12.65 12.06
N PRO A 73 -44.77 -11.62 12.15
CA PRO A 73 -44.61 -10.54 13.13
C PRO A 73 -44.76 -10.98 14.59
N ASP A 74 -45.50 -12.05 14.83
CA ASP A 74 -45.85 -12.61 16.14
C ASP A 74 -44.92 -13.75 16.58
N PHE A 75 -43.92 -14.11 15.77
CA PHE A 75 -42.89 -15.06 16.15
C PHE A 75 -42.11 -14.57 17.40
N ASP A 76 -41.93 -15.45 18.37
CA ASP A 76 -41.19 -15.17 19.60
C ASP A 76 -39.68 -15.31 19.38
N ASP A 77 -39.00 -14.16 19.30
CA ASP A 77 -37.54 -14.05 19.20
C ASP A 77 -36.88 -13.60 20.53
N SER A 78 -37.60 -13.71 21.65
CA SER A 78 -37.11 -13.25 22.95
C SER A 78 -35.80 -13.94 23.38
N THR A 79 -35.62 -15.20 22.99
CA THR A 79 -34.42 -16.00 23.27
C THR A 79 -33.29 -15.77 22.27
N TRP A 80 -33.50 -15.00 21.19
CA TRP A 80 -32.47 -14.72 20.20
C TRP A 80 -31.49 -13.69 20.74
N GLU A 81 -30.23 -13.86 20.38
CA GLU A 81 -29.16 -12.91 20.67
C GLU A 81 -29.32 -11.64 19.81
N ASN A 82 -28.49 -10.64 20.07
CA ASN A 82 -28.45 -9.42 19.29
C ASN A 82 -27.15 -9.39 18.47
N ILE A 83 -27.24 -8.92 17.23
CA ILE A 83 -26.09 -8.61 16.39
C ILE A 83 -26.17 -7.16 15.91
N GLU A 84 -25.00 -6.54 15.74
CA GLU A 84 -24.91 -5.21 15.15
C GLU A 84 -25.01 -5.30 13.62
N VAL A 85 -25.82 -4.45 13.01
CA VAL A 85 -25.93 -4.29 11.56
C VAL A 85 -25.48 -2.86 11.21
N PRO A 86 -24.53 -2.68 10.28
CA PRO A 86 -23.83 -3.73 9.52
C PRO A 86 -22.72 -4.44 10.31
N SER A 87 -22.51 -5.72 10.02
CA SER A 87 -21.31 -6.47 10.43
C SER A 87 -21.18 -7.80 9.68
N HIS A 88 -20.00 -8.40 9.76
CA HIS A 88 -19.80 -9.81 9.45
C HIS A 88 -20.00 -10.66 10.71
N TRP A 89 -20.84 -11.70 10.63
CA TRP A 89 -21.15 -12.50 11.81
C TRP A 89 -19.93 -13.28 12.33
N GLN A 90 -18.94 -13.57 11.46
CA GLN A 90 -17.67 -14.21 11.81
C GLN A 90 -16.88 -13.38 12.82
N LEU A 91 -16.96 -12.06 12.71
CA LEU A 91 -16.29 -11.12 13.61
C LEU A 91 -17.13 -10.78 14.85
N LYS A 92 -18.35 -11.30 14.92
CA LYS A 92 -19.24 -11.23 16.09
C LYS A 92 -19.31 -12.56 16.86
N GLY A 93 -18.51 -13.56 16.47
CA GLY A 93 -18.37 -14.83 17.19
C GLY A 93 -19.13 -16.02 16.60
N TYR A 94 -19.78 -15.86 15.44
CA TYR A 94 -20.53 -16.95 14.78
C TYR A 94 -19.75 -17.53 13.61
N GLY A 95 -19.66 -18.86 13.50
CA GLY A 95 -18.81 -19.47 12.47
C GLY A 95 -17.34 -19.08 12.66
N LYS A 96 -16.58 -18.97 11.56
CA LYS A 96 -15.19 -18.51 11.57
C LYS A 96 -14.84 -17.78 10.27
N PRO A 97 -13.95 -16.76 10.31
CA PRO A 97 -13.31 -16.25 9.10
C PRO A 97 -12.58 -17.38 8.38
N HIS A 98 -12.54 -17.32 7.04
CA HIS A 98 -11.80 -18.26 6.22
C HIS A 98 -11.06 -17.46 5.16
N TYR A 99 -9.74 -17.59 5.09
CA TYR A 99 -8.94 -16.94 4.06
C TYR A 99 -8.43 -17.97 3.04
N THR A 100 -8.67 -17.71 1.77
CA THR A 100 -8.04 -18.38 0.65
C THR A 100 -7.75 -17.33 -0.42
N ASP A 101 -6.73 -17.60 -1.21
CA ASP A 101 -6.48 -16.93 -2.48
C ASP A 101 -7.39 -17.61 -3.53
N VAL A 102 -6.84 -18.54 -4.34
CA VAL A 102 -7.56 -19.15 -5.46
C VAL A 102 -8.57 -20.26 -5.08
N TYR A 103 -8.60 -20.75 -3.84
CA TYR A 103 -9.42 -21.93 -3.50
C TYR A 103 -10.85 -21.58 -3.12
N TYR A 104 -11.84 -22.17 -3.78
CA TYR A 104 -13.16 -22.27 -3.16
C TYR A 104 -13.07 -23.05 -1.84
N PRO A 105 -13.65 -22.54 -0.73
CA PRO A 105 -13.67 -23.24 0.55
C PRO A 105 -14.66 -24.42 0.59
N PHE A 106 -15.22 -24.79 -0.57
CA PHE A 106 -16.15 -25.90 -0.75
C PHE A 106 -15.96 -26.59 -2.12
N PRO A 107 -16.41 -27.84 -2.29
CA PRO A 107 -16.28 -28.56 -3.56
C PRO A 107 -16.96 -27.86 -4.74
N VAL A 108 -16.23 -27.70 -5.84
CA VAL A 108 -16.70 -27.00 -7.05
C VAL A 108 -17.66 -27.88 -7.86
N ARG A 109 -18.95 -27.52 -7.88
CA ARG A 109 -19.97 -28.12 -8.74
C ARG A 109 -21.10 -27.11 -9.03
N PRO A 110 -20.86 -26.07 -9.86
CA PRO A 110 -21.87 -25.05 -10.15
C PRO A 110 -23.17 -25.65 -10.74
N PRO A 111 -24.36 -25.13 -10.39
CA PRO A 111 -24.61 -24.02 -9.45
C PRO A 111 -24.76 -24.47 -7.98
N PHE A 112 -24.45 -25.73 -7.65
CA PHE A 112 -24.69 -26.28 -6.33
C PHE A 112 -23.66 -25.80 -5.31
N VAL A 113 -24.11 -25.47 -4.10
CA VAL A 113 -23.26 -25.15 -2.94
C VAL A 113 -23.49 -26.17 -1.83
N PRO A 114 -22.66 -26.22 -0.77
CA PRO A 114 -22.87 -27.15 0.34
C PRO A 114 -24.29 -27.09 0.91
N ARG A 115 -24.84 -28.24 1.30
CA ARG A 115 -26.13 -28.29 2.01
C ARG A 115 -25.99 -27.79 3.45
N ALA A 116 -24.88 -28.13 4.10
CA ALA A 116 -24.47 -27.51 5.36
C ALA A 116 -23.96 -26.09 5.05
N ASN A 117 -24.90 -25.17 4.91
CA ASN A 117 -24.66 -23.79 4.51
C ASN A 117 -25.02 -22.85 5.67
N PRO A 118 -24.03 -22.27 6.37
CA PRO A 118 -24.31 -21.34 7.44
C PRO A 118 -25.31 -20.26 7.05
N THR A 119 -26.30 -20.06 7.90
CA THR A 119 -27.45 -19.19 7.61
C THR A 119 -27.71 -18.28 8.80
N GLY A 120 -27.79 -16.98 8.55
CA GLY A 120 -28.14 -15.98 9.55
C GLY A 120 -29.56 -15.45 9.34
N ILE A 121 -30.39 -15.49 10.37
CA ILE A 121 -31.71 -14.86 10.37
C ILE A 121 -31.66 -13.61 11.24
N TYR A 122 -31.93 -12.46 10.64
CA TYR A 122 -31.99 -11.16 11.28
C TYR A 122 -33.44 -10.74 11.43
N ARG A 123 -33.84 -10.26 12.60
CA ARG A 123 -35.17 -9.71 12.89
C ARG A 123 -35.04 -8.34 13.54
N HIS A 124 -35.82 -7.37 13.06
CA HIS A 124 -35.84 -6.04 13.65
C HIS A 124 -37.22 -5.39 13.49
N THR A 125 -37.49 -4.36 14.29
CA THR A 125 -38.75 -3.63 14.25
C THR A 125 -38.50 -2.16 14.02
N PHE A 126 -39.26 -1.56 13.12
CA PHE A 126 -39.17 -0.13 12.81
C PHE A 126 -40.58 0.48 12.80
N PHE A 127 -40.64 1.80 12.93
CA PHE A 127 -41.89 2.53 13.02
C PHE A 127 -42.07 3.47 11.83
N LEU A 128 -43.24 3.56 11.24
CA LEU A 128 -43.54 4.55 10.19
C LEU A 128 -44.73 5.39 10.61
N ASP A 129 -44.60 6.70 10.53
CA ASP A 129 -45.65 7.63 10.98
C ASP A 129 -46.57 8.04 9.82
N ASP A 130 -46.06 8.01 8.59
CA ASP A 130 -46.75 8.43 7.38
C ASP A 130 -46.54 7.40 6.26
N LEU A 131 -47.60 7.16 5.50
CA LEU A 131 -47.62 6.28 4.33
C LEU A 131 -48.16 7.00 3.08
N SER A 132 -48.22 8.33 3.10
CA SER A 132 -48.66 9.12 1.93
C SER A 132 -47.65 9.07 0.77
N ARG A 133 -46.49 8.48 1.00
CA ARG A 133 -45.36 8.33 0.08
C ARG A 133 -45.01 6.85 -0.04
N ARG A 134 -44.25 6.48 -1.06
CA ARG A 134 -43.76 5.10 -1.25
C ARG A 134 -42.50 4.89 -0.41
N GLN A 135 -42.44 3.77 0.29
CA GLN A 135 -41.27 3.36 1.09
C GLN A 135 -40.40 2.41 0.27
N ILE A 136 -39.14 2.79 0.08
CA ILE A 136 -38.14 1.96 -0.57
C ILE A 136 -37.16 1.47 0.49
N LEU A 137 -36.97 0.16 0.57
CA LEU A 137 -35.97 -0.49 1.41
C LEU A 137 -34.71 -0.73 0.58
N ARG A 138 -33.54 -0.26 1.05
CA ARG A 138 -32.24 -0.48 0.41
C ARG A 138 -31.31 -1.24 1.35
N PHE A 139 -30.70 -2.29 0.82
CA PHE A 139 -29.50 -2.91 1.37
C PHE A 139 -28.31 -2.51 0.52
N HIS A 140 -27.26 -1.96 1.13
CA HIS A 140 -26.04 -1.55 0.40
C HIS A 140 -25.09 -2.70 0.10
N GLY A 141 -25.22 -3.82 0.82
CA GLY A 141 -24.38 -5.01 0.66
C GLY A 141 -24.73 -6.11 1.65
N VAL A 142 -25.02 -7.29 1.13
CA VAL A 142 -25.38 -8.50 1.90
C VAL A 142 -24.69 -9.68 1.26
N ASP A 143 -23.91 -10.43 2.03
CA ASP A 143 -23.11 -11.54 1.52
C ASP A 143 -23.65 -12.90 2.03
N SER A 144 -23.95 -13.88 1.17
CA SER A 144 -23.79 -13.88 -0.31
C SER A 144 -25.10 -13.71 -1.09
N ALA A 145 -26.22 -14.11 -0.48
CA ALA A 145 -27.57 -14.00 -1.01
C ALA A 145 -28.57 -13.93 0.14
N PHE A 146 -29.74 -13.33 -0.08
CA PHE A 146 -30.73 -13.18 0.98
C PHE A 146 -32.17 -13.08 0.50
N HIS A 147 -33.09 -13.53 1.35
CA HIS A 147 -34.52 -13.22 1.29
C HIS A 147 -34.88 -12.18 2.35
N VAL A 148 -35.86 -11.32 2.05
CA VAL A 148 -36.37 -10.31 2.99
C VAL A 148 -37.90 -10.37 3.07
N TRP A 149 -38.43 -10.27 4.28
CA TRP A 149 -39.86 -10.20 4.56
C TRP A 149 -40.19 -8.95 5.35
N ILE A 150 -41.34 -8.35 5.04
CA ILE A 150 -41.94 -7.25 5.77
C ILE A 150 -43.31 -7.71 6.28
N ASN A 151 -43.50 -7.64 7.59
CA ASN A 151 -44.74 -8.03 8.25
C ASN A 151 -45.23 -9.45 7.86
N GLY A 152 -44.32 -10.42 7.71
CA GLY A 152 -44.63 -11.80 7.33
C GLY A 152 -44.83 -12.04 5.83
N LYS A 153 -44.76 -11.00 4.99
CA LYS A 153 -44.88 -11.13 3.53
C LYS A 153 -43.50 -10.99 2.88
N LEU A 154 -43.22 -11.83 1.88
CA LEU A 154 -41.98 -11.76 1.12
C LEU A 154 -41.92 -10.41 0.40
N ALA A 155 -40.87 -9.63 0.65
CA ALA A 155 -40.56 -8.40 -0.05
C ALA A 155 -39.61 -8.65 -1.23
N GLY A 156 -38.75 -9.66 -1.14
CA GLY A 156 -37.93 -10.07 -2.28
C GLY A 156 -36.73 -10.96 -1.95
N PHE A 157 -35.90 -11.19 -2.96
CA PHE A 157 -34.66 -11.99 -2.92
C PHE A 157 -33.57 -11.32 -3.78
N SER A 158 -32.29 -11.41 -3.38
CA SER A 158 -31.18 -10.87 -4.19
C SER A 158 -29.84 -11.59 -4.05
N LYS A 159 -29.00 -11.44 -5.09
CA LYS A 159 -27.60 -11.88 -5.23
C LYS A 159 -26.70 -10.73 -5.72
N GLY A 160 -25.38 -10.90 -5.59
CA GLY A 160 -24.36 -9.92 -5.96
C GLY A 160 -24.04 -9.04 -4.77
N SER A 161 -23.13 -9.51 -3.93
CA SER A 161 -23.00 -9.09 -2.54
C SER A 161 -22.50 -7.66 -2.36
N ARG A 162 -21.71 -7.14 -3.32
CA ARG A 162 -21.13 -5.79 -3.27
C ARG A 162 -21.95 -4.73 -3.99
N LEU A 163 -23.12 -5.10 -4.50
CA LEU A 163 -24.05 -4.23 -5.22
C LEU A 163 -25.33 -4.00 -4.40
N PRO A 164 -25.94 -2.80 -4.43
CA PRO A 164 -27.15 -2.53 -3.68
C PRO A 164 -28.34 -3.35 -4.19
N ALA A 165 -29.27 -3.65 -3.29
CA ALA A 165 -30.56 -4.26 -3.59
C ALA A 165 -31.69 -3.42 -2.97
N GLU A 166 -32.64 -2.99 -3.81
CA GLU A 166 -33.75 -2.14 -3.40
C GLU A 166 -35.10 -2.83 -3.63
N PHE A 167 -36.05 -2.63 -2.72
CA PHE A 167 -37.38 -3.21 -2.77
C PHE A 167 -38.44 -2.13 -2.48
N ASP A 168 -39.48 -2.04 -3.30
CA ASP A 168 -40.65 -1.20 -2.99
C ASP A 168 -41.54 -1.93 -1.98
N ILE A 169 -41.56 -1.45 -0.74
CA ILE A 169 -42.26 -2.10 0.37
C ILE A 169 -43.56 -1.38 0.74
N ALA A 170 -44.01 -0.40 -0.05
CA ALA A 170 -45.16 0.45 0.26
C ALA A 170 -46.45 -0.36 0.53
N SER A 171 -46.65 -1.46 -0.19
CA SER A 171 -47.81 -2.35 -0.03
C SER A 171 -47.70 -3.35 1.13
N LEU A 172 -46.52 -3.43 1.77
CA LEU A 172 -46.19 -4.40 2.82
C LEU A 172 -46.11 -3.76 4.21
N VAL A 173 -45.92 -2.45 4.27
CA VAL A 173 -45.83 -1.69 5.53
C VAL A 173 -47.19 -1.18 6.01
N ARG A 174 -47.24 -0.76 7.27
CA ARG A 174 -48.38 -0.10 7.92
C ARG A 174 -47.90 1.06 8.81
N THR A 175 -48.77 2.00 9.15
CA THR A 175 -48.48 3.03 10.16
C THR A 175 -48.22 2.37 11.52
N GLY A 176 -47.29 2.94 12.29
CA GLY A 176 -46.82 2.39 13.56
C GLY A 176 -45.79 1.28 13.35
N LYS A 177 -45.88 0.22 14.16
CA LYS A 177 -44.87 -0.85 14.25
C LYS A 177 -44.91 -1.79 13.03
N ASN A 178 -43.76 -1.95 12.39
CA ASN A 178 -43.47 -2.91 11.33
C ASN A 178 -42.36 -3.86 11.76
N THR A 179 -42.35 -5.06 11.19
CA THR A 179 -41.29 -6.07 11.40
C THR A 179 -40.59 -6.35 10.08
N ILE A 180 -39.26 -6.36 10.12
CA ILE A 180 -38.40 -6.81 9.02
C ILE A 180 -37.69 -8.08 9.45
N VAL A 181 -37.67 -9.06 8.54
CA VAL A 181 -36.93 -10.32 8.71
C VAL A 181 -36.05 -10.52 7.49
N VAL A 182 -34.78 -10.85 7.69
CA VAL A 182 -33.83 -11.11 6.60
C VAL A 182 -33.18 -12.45 6.86
N ARG A 183 -33.20 -13.35 5.88
CA ARG A 183 -32.47 -14.62 5.93
C ARG A 183 -31.33 -14.57 4.94
N VAL A 184 -30.11 -14.64 5.44
CA VAL A 184 -28.85 -14.53 4.68
C VAL A 184 -28.17 -15.89 4.62
N TYR A 185 -27.71 -16.27 3.44
CA TYR A 185 -26.99 -17.52 3.18
C TYR A 185 -25.51 -17.23 2.96
N GLN A 186 -24.62 -17.99 3.59
CA GLN A 186 -23.17 -17.85 3.40
C GLN A 186 -22.74 -18.20 1.98
N TRP A 187 -23.29 -19.28 1.44
CA TRP A 187 -22.99 -19.76 0.10
C TRP A 187 -24.21 -19.68 -0.82
N SER A 188 -24.00 -19.24 -2.05
CA SER A 188 -24.99 -19.28 -3.12
C SER A 188 -24.32 -19.58 -4.46
N ASP A 189 -25.09 -19.81 -5.52
CA ASP A 189 -24.53 -19.89 -6.87
C ASP A 189 -23.73 -18.63 -7.26
N GLY A 190 -24.07 -17.47 -6.69
CA GLY A 190 -23.31 -16.23 -6.87
C GLY A 190 -21.91 -16.28 -6.26
N SER A 191 -21.64 -17.16 -5.29
CA SER A 191 -20.31 -17.31 -4.68
C SER A 191 -19.26 -17.85 -5.65
N TYR A 192 -19.67 -18.55 -6.73
CA TYR A 192 -18.76 -18.95 -7.83
C TYR A 192 -18.28 -17.77 -8.69
N LEU A 193 -18.81 -16.57 -8.45
CA LEU A 193 -18.46 -15.33 -9.14
C LEU A 193 -17.80 -14.32 -8.18
N GLU A 194 -17.50 -14.72 -6.95
CA GLU A 194 -17.00 -13.86 -5.87
C GLU A 194 -15.80 -14.53 -5.16
N ASP A 195 -14.89 -15.08 -5.97
CA ASP A 195 -13.70 -15.84 -5.55
C ASP A 195 -12.44 -14.97 -5.59
N GLN A 196 -12.53 -13.77 -5.01
CA GLN A 196 -11.39 -12.86 -4.88
C GLN A 196 -10.40 -13.35 -3.79
N ASP A 197 -9.11 -13.03 -3.94
CA ASP A 197 -8.08 -13.22 -2.91
C ASP A 197 -8.33 -12.33 -1.67
N MET A 198 -9.19 -12.80 -0.77
CA MET A 198 -9.61 -12.06 0.42
C MET A 198 -10.26 -12.99 1.46
N TRP A 199 -10.68 -12.41 2.60
CA TRP A 199 -11.46 -13.14 3.60
C TRP A 199 -12.89 -13.47 3.13
N TRP A 200 -13.25 -14.75 3.18
CA TRP A 200 -14.63 -15.23 3.13
C TRP A 200 -15.35 -14.92 4.44
N LEU A 201 -16.19 -13.88 4.38
CA LEU A 201 -17.04 -13.41 5.47
C LEU A 201 -18.48 -13.31 4.98
N SER A 202 -19.46 -13.18 5.88
CA SER A 202 -20.88 -13.17 5.49
C SER A 202 -21.73 -12.31 6.42
N GLY A 203 -22.93 -11.95 5.96
CA GLY A 203 -23.88 -11.15 6.72
C GLY A 203 -24.27 -9.85 6.02
N ILE A 204 -25.04 -9.02 6.73
CA ILE A 204 -25.43 -7.68 6.27
C ILE A 204 -24.26 -6.75 6.60
N PHE A 205 -23.32 -6.59 5.67
CA PHE A 205 -22.02 -5.95 5.93
C PHE A 205 -21.93 -4.49 5.48
N ARG A 206 -22.97 -3.95 4.84
CA ARG A 206 -23.13 -2.51 4.58
C ARG A 206 -24.49 -2.01 5.07
N ASP A 207 -24.66 -0.69 5.09
CA ASP A 207 -25.84 0.00 5.63
C ASP A 207 -27.18 -0.59 5.11
N VAL A 208 -28.19 -0.54 5.97
CA VAL A 208 -29.60 -0.79 5.62
C VAL A 208 -30.41 0.47 5.88
N GLU A 209 -31.22 0.88 4.91
CA GLU A 209 -31.97 2.12 5.00
C GLU A 209 -33.36 2.01 4.37
N ILE A 210 -34.28 2.82 4.88
CA ILE A 210 -35.56 3.11 4.25
C ILE A 210 -35.53 4.57 3.82
N TYR A 211 -36.00 4.86 2.61
CA TYR A 211 -36.27 6.22 2.17
C TYR A 211 -37.65 6.33 1.53
N GLU A 212 -38.21 7.53 1.53
CA GLU A 212 -39.53 7.80 0.99
C GLU A 212 -39.43 8.55 -0.33
N VAL A 213 -40.19 8.09 -1.33
CA VAL A 213 -40.34 8.77 -2.62
C VAL A 213 -41.79 9.19 -2.85
N PRO A 214 -42.05 10.38 -3.42
CA PRO A 214 -43.41 10.75 -3.83
C PRO A 214 -43.98 9.76 -4.89
N LEU A 215 -45.29 9.76 -5.09
CA LEU A 215 -45.91 8.94 -6.15
C LEU A 215 -45.45 9.31 -7.56
N VAL A 216 -45.04 10.57 -7.75
CA VAL A 216 -44.37 11.04 -8.96
C VAL A 216 -42.97 11.47 -8.59
N SER A 217 -41.96 10.79 -9.11
CA SER A 217 -40.57 10.93 -8.65
C SER A 217 -39.56 10.68 -9.76
N LEU A 218 -38.35 11.21 -9.59
CA LEU A 218 -37.16 10.89 -10.34
C LEU A 218 -36.76 9.44 -10.02
N PHE A 219 -36.97 8.58 -11.01
CA PHE A 219 -36.56 7.18 -10.95
C PHE A 219 -35.08 7.04 -11.21
N ASP A 220 -34.57 7.71 -12.25
CA ASP A 220 -33.17 7.63 -12.65
C ASP A 220 -32.69 8.94 -13.30
N VAL A 221 -31.39 9.19 -13.24
CA VAL A 221 -30.72 10.33 -13.88
C VAL A 221 -29.36 9.92 -14.42
N SER A 222 -29.03 10.38 -15.62
CA SER A 222 -27.70 10.30 -16.20
C SER A 222 -27.27 11.61 -16.80
N HIS A 223 -25.96 11.80 -16.95
CA HIS A 223 -25.43 12.89 -17.75
C HIS A 223 -24.28 12.43 -18.65
N LYS A 224 -24.11 13.13 -19.77
CA LYS A 224 -23.00 12.97 -20.71
C LYS A 224 -22.42 14.34 -21.02
N ILE A 225 -21.09 14.42 -21.00
CA ILE A 225 -20.35 15.64 -21.28
C ILE A 225 -19.54 15.43 -22.53
N SER A 226 -19.67 16.33 -23.50
CA SER A 226 -18.77 16.45 -24.65
C SER A 226 -18.18 17.84 -24.69
N PHE A 227 -17.05 18.00 -25.39
CA PHE A 227 -16.38 19.29 -25.56
C PHE A 227 -16.28 19.67 -27.04
N ASP A 228 -15.98 20.94 -27.31
CA ASP A 228 -15.46 21.35 -28.62
C ASP A 228 -14.06 20.73 -28.88
N ASP A 229 -13.60 20.77 -30.13
CA ASP A 229 -12.30 20.19 -30.54
C ASP A 229 -11.08 20.83 -29.84
N ARG A 230 -11.28 21.94 -29.13
CA ARG A 230 -10.24 22.66 -28.38
C ARG A 230 -10.34 22.41 -26.87
N TYR A 231 -11.31 21.61 -26.43
CA TYR A 231 -11.63 21.38 -25.03
C TYR A 231 -11.92 22.70 -24.28
N ILE A 232 -12.55 23.70 -24.89
CA ILE A 232 -12.88 24.97 -24.24
C ILE A 232 -14.32 24.93 -23.74
N ASP A 233 -15.29 24.94 -24.64
CA ASP A 233 -16.71 24.89 -24.30
C ASP A 233 -17.17 23.42 -24.17
N ALA A 234 -18.17 23.18 -23.31
CA ALA A 234 -18.73 21.85 -23.09
C ALA A 234 -20.25 21.82 -23.32
N PHE A 235 -20.76 20.66 -23.72
CA PHE A 235 -22.19 20.38 -23.84
C PHE A 235 -22.56 19.32 -22.80
N LEU A 236 -23.43 19.70 -21.86
CA LEU A 236 -23.93 18.83 -20.80
C LEU A 236 -25.31 18.31 -21.21
N LYS A 237 -25.38 17.05 -21.60
CA LYS A 237 -26.62 16.33 -21.90
C LYS A 237 -27.08 15.62 -20.62
N ILE A 238 -28.30 15.88 -20.18
CA ILE A 238 -28.92 15.30 -18.99
C ILE A 238 -30.14 14.50 -19.42
N GLU A 239 -30.23 13.26 -18.98
CA GLU A 239 -31.35 12.35 -19.25
C GLU A 239 -32.03 12.02 -17.92
N LEU A 240 -33.33 12.30 -17.82
CA LEU A 240 -34.16 12.06 -16.65
C LEU A 240 -35.19 10.97 -16.95
N GLN A 241 -35.40 10.06 -16.00
CA GLN A 241 -36.52 9.13 -16.01
C GLN A 241 -37.47 9.50 -14.86
N ILE A 242 -38.67 9.94 -15.22
CA ILE A 242 -39.69 10.38 -14.26
C ILE A 242 -40.77 9.32 -14.19
N GLU A 243 -40.93 8.71 -13.03
CA GLU A 243 -41.89 7.66 -12.77
C GLU A 243 -43.15 8.24 -12.12
N ASN A 244 -44.32 7.82 -12.60
CA ASN A 244 -45.62 8.13 -11.99
C ASN A 244 -46.31 6.83 -11.57
N LYS A 245 -46.42 6.58 -10.25
CA LYS A 245 -47.17 5.46 -9.65
C LYS A 245 -48.56 5.86 -9.16
N SER A 246 -49.04 7.06 -9.47
CA SER A 246 -50.42 7.44 -9.19
C SER A 246 -51.38 6.85 -10.24
N GLU A 247 -52.67 6.87 -9.93
CA GLU A 247 -53.74 6.36 -10.80
C GLU A 247 -54.10 7.30 -11.96
N GLU A 248 -53.56 8.51 -11.97
CA GLU A 248 -53.87 9.55 -12.96
C GLU A 248 -52.60 10.02 -13.67
N ALA A 249 -52.75 10.51 -14.89
CA ALA A 249 -51.69 11.27 -15.54
C ALA A 249 -51.37 12.53 -14.73
N ARG A 250 -50.08 12.89 -14.69
CA ARG A 250 -49.58 14.04 -13.94
C ARG A 250 -48.66 14.86 -14.83
N GLU A 251 -48.93 16.15 -14.91
CA GLU A 251 -48.00 17.12 -15.46
C GLU A 251 -46.97 17.50 -14.37
N VAL A 252 -45.69 17.40 -14.73
CA VAL A 252 -44.55 17.63 -13.85
C VAL A 252 -43.68 18.72 -14.47
N GLU A 253 -43.47 19.81 -13.75
CA GLU A 253 -42.43 20.77 -14.08
C GLU A 253 -41.10 20.26 -13.53
N CYS A 254 -40.10 20.19 -14.41
CA CYS A 254 -38.73 19.85 -14.05
C CYS A 254 -37.84 21.09 -14.19
N VAL A 255 -37.17 21.46 -13.09
CA VAL A 255 -36.23 22.57 -13.07
C VAL A 255 -34.83 22.02 -12.86
N ILE A 256 -33.99 22.15 -13.89
CA ILE A 256 -32.57 21.79 -13.85
C ILE A 256 -31.76 23.05 -13.59
N SER A 257 -30.86 23.02 -12.61
CA SER A 257 -29.97 24.13 -12.30
C SER A 257 -28.54 23.63 -12.04
N ILE A 258 -27.54 24.34 -12.56
CA ILE A 258 -26.11 24.05 -12.33
C ILE A 258 -25.55 25.13 -11.42
N TYR A 259 -24.88 24.70 -10.35
CA TYR A 259 -24.23 25.56 -9.36
C TYR A 259 -22.73 25.37 -9.37
N ASP A 260 -21.98 26.47 -9.27
CA ASP A 260 -20.52 26.44 -9.11
C ASP A 260 -20.11 26.14 -7.65
N GLU A 261 -18.79 26.17 -7.38
CA GLU A 261 -18.24 25.88 -6.04
C GLU A 261 -18.63 26.90 -4.95
N ASN A 262 -19.22 28.05 -5.33
CA ASN A 262 -19.66 29.10 -4.41
C ASN A 262 -21.20 29.12 -4.28
N ASP A 263 -21.87 28.05 -4.72
CA ASP A 263 -23.34 27.93 -4.78
C ASP A 263 -24.01 29.00 -5.66
N PHE A 264 -23.32 29.56 -6.66
CA PHE A 264 -23.95 30.43 -7.66
C PHE A 264 -24.56 29.62 -8.79
N CYS A 265 -25.84 29.85 -9.06
CA CYS A 265 -26.54 29.24 -10.20
C CYS A 265 -26.02 29.85 -11.51
N ILE A 266 -25.24 29.09 -12.26
CA ILE A 266 -24.65 29.54 -13.53
C ILE A 266 -25.54 29.23 -14.73
N GLU A 267 -26.34 28.16 -14.66
CA GLU A 267 -27.26 27.75 -15.72
C GLU A 267 -28.56 27.22 -15.14
N LYS A 268 -29.68 27.48 -15.83
CA LYS A 268 -31.01 27.05 -15.39
C LYS A 268 -31.96 26.81 -16.56
N LYS A 269 -32.62 25.64 -16.56
CA LYS A 269 -33.62 25.26 -17.57
C LYS A 269 -34.88 24.72 -16.90
N ARG A 270 -36.03 25.02 -17.50
CA ARG A 270 -37.34 24.49 -17.12
C ARG A 270 -37.92 23.71 -18.28
N THR A 271 -38.54 22.56 -17.98
CA THR A 271 -39.34 21.78 -18.92
C THR A 271 -40.60 21.28 -18.21
N ASN A 272 -41.63 20.92 -18.99
CA ASN A 272 -42.85 20.30 -18.49
C ASN A 272 -43.03 18.96 -19.18
N THR A 273 -43.41 17.96 -18.39
CA THR A 273 -43.54 16.58 -18.85
C THR A 273 -44.85 16.01 -18.36
N GLU A 274 -45.65 15.49 -19.27
CA GLU A 274 -46.82 14.69 -18.90
C GLU A 274 -46.41 13.24 -18.72
N VAL A 275 -46.62 12.71 -17.51
CA VAL A 275 -46.33 11.31 -17.18
C VAL A 275 -47.65 10.58 -16.98
N ALA A 276 -47.95 9.63 -17.86
CA ALA A 276 -49.14 8.79 -17.76
C ALA A 276 -49.14 7.97 -16.45
N ALA A 277 -50.33 7.58 -15.99
CA ALA A 277 -50.50 6.76 -14.79
C ALA A 277 -49.73 5.44 -14.90
N SER A 278 -49.01 5.06 -13.85
CA SER A 278 -48.20 3.83 -13.78
C SER A 278 -47.11 3.68 -14.86
N MET A 279 -46.67 4.78 -15.47
CA MET A 279 -45.66 4.79 -16.54
C MET A 279 -44.41 5.60 -16.14
N ILE A 280 -43.34 5.42 -16.91
CA ILE A 280 -42.12 6.24 -16.85
C ILE A 280 -42.05 7.09 -18.12
N ALA A 281 -41.80 8.39 -17.97
CA ALA A 281 -41.49 9.30 -19.06
C ALA A 281 -39.98 9.62 -19.06
N ASN A 282 -39.40 9.74 -20.26
CA ASN A 282 -38.00 10.13 -20.43
C ASN A 282 -37.94 11.59 -20.87
N GLU A 283 -37.07 12.36 -20.26
CA GLU A 283 -36.79 13.75 -20.61
C GLU A 283 -35.31 13.95 -20.89
N GLU A 284 -35.01 14.73 -21.91
CA GLU A 284 -33.65 15.00 -22.35
C GLU A 284 -33.42 16.51 -22.47
N ILE A 285 -32.40 17.01 -21.76
CA ILE A 285 -32.05 18.42 -21.75
C ILE A 285 -30.57 18.57 -22.06
N THR A 286 -30.23 19.51 -22.94
CA THR A 286 -28.84 19.87 -23.24
C THR A 286 -28.57 21.30 -22.82
N LEU A 287 -27.49 21.51 -22.07
CA LEU A 287 -26.99 22.81 -21.65
C LEU A 287 -25.63 23.06 -22.30
N GLU A 288 -25.43 24.28 -22.80
CA GLU A 288 -24.14 24.73 -23.30
C GLU A 288 -23.39 25.45 -22.18
N MET A 289 -22.20 24.95 -21.84
CA MET A 289 -21.38 25.44 -20.76
C MET A 289 -20.17 26.15 -21.35
N LYS A 290 -20.10 27.48 -21.14
CA LYS A 290 -18.98 28.29 -21.65
C LYS A 290 -17.76 28.17 -20.75
N ASN A 291 -16.66 27.69 -21.31
CA ASN A 291 -15.36 27.51 -20.65
C ASN A 291 -15.46 27.01 -19.18
N PRO A 292 -16.14 25.87 -18.92
CA PRO A 292 -16.29 25.35 -17.57
C PRO A 292 -14.94 24.96 -16.98
N LYS A 293 -14.79 25.10 -15.66
CA LYS A 293 -13.61 24.61 -14.96
C LYS A 293 -13.59 23.08 -15.06
N LYS A 294 -12.49 22.53 -15.57
CA LYS A 294 -12.37 21.10 -15.83
C LYS A 294 -12.00 20.33 -14.57
N TRP A 295 -12.46 19.10 -14.49
CA TRP A 295 -12.10 18.15 -13.44
C TRP A 295 -10.86 17.33 -13.85
N SER A 296 -9.92 17.15 -12.91
CA SER A 296 -8.83 16.19 -12.97
C SER A 296 -8.44 15.75 -11.56
N ALA A 297 -7.58 14.73 -11.41
CA ALA A 297 -7.06 14.32 -10.10
C ALA A 297 -6.16 15.40 -9.43
N GLU A 298 -5.64 16.34 -10.22
CA GLU A 298 -4.85 17.48 -9.73
C GLU A 298 -5.73 18.67 -9.37
N ILE A 299 -6.79 18.91 -10.14
CA ILE A 299 -7.70 20.05 -9.99
C ILE A 299 -9.15 19.52 -10.02
N PRO A 300 -9.70 19.07 -8.87
CA PRO A 300 -11.00 18.40 -8.80
C PRO A 300 -12.17 19.42 -8.79
N ASN A 301 -12.29 20.25 -9.82
CA ASN A 301 -13.40 21.19 -9.93
C ASN A 301 -14.73 20.44 -10.06
N LEU A 302 -15.66 20.71 -9.15
CA LEU A 302 -17.00 20.12 -9.14
C LEU A 302 -18.07 21.20 -9.23
N TYR A 303 -19.16 20.87 -9.92
CA TYR A 303 -20.40 21.64 -9.96
C TYR A 303 -21.52 20.80 -9.36
N THR A 304 -22.55 21.44 -8.83
CA THR A 304 -23.75 20.76 -8.35
C THR A 304 -24.86 20.84 -9.40
N LEU A 305 -25.29 19.69 -9.91
CA LEU A 305 -26.51 19.53 -10.70
C LEU A 305 -27.69 19.34 -9.73
N ALA A 306 -28.61 20.31 -9.68
CA ALA A 306 -29.85 20.23 -8.92
C ALA A 306 -31.05 20.02 -9.85
N ILE A 307 -31.94 19.11 -9.46
CA ILE A 307 -33.14 18.72 -10.21
C ILE A 307 -34.34 18.84 -9.28
N GLU A 308 -35.17 19.86 -9.50
CA GLU A 308 -36.43 20.05 -8.75
C GLU A 308 -37.60 19.53 -9.59
N LEU A 309 -38.38 18.60 -9.02
CA LEU A 309 -39.64 18.15 -9.60
C LEU A 309 -40.81 18.81 -8.87
N SER A 310 -41.72 19.44 -9.61
CA SER A 310 -42.91 20.05 -9.04
C SER A 310 -44.17 19.67 -9.83
N SER A 311 -45.32 19.66 -9.16
CA SER A 311 -46.62 19.48 -9.82
C SER A 311 -47.65 20.38 -9.15
N LYS A 312 -48.49 21.06 -9.94
CA LYS A 312 -49.45 22.08 -9.46
C LYS A 312 -48.80 23.14 -8.55
N ASN A 313 -47.58 23.57 -8.88
CA ASN A 313 -46.74 24.51 -8.12
C ASN A 313 -46.30 24.02 -6.72
N LEU A 314 -46.38 22.72 -6.44
CA LEU A 314 -45.83 22.12 -5.23
C LEU A 314 -44.59 21.30 -5.56
N ILE A 315 -43.47 21.59 -4.89
CA ILE A 315 -42.25 20.79 -5.00
C ILE A 315 -42.52 19.40 -4.42
N LEU A 316 -42.29 18.37 -5.23
CA LEU A 316 -42.44 16.98 -4.86
C LEU A 316 -41.15 16.46 -4.21
N GLU A 317 -40.02 16.72 -4.88
CA GLU A 317 -38.68 16.39 -4.42
C GLU A 317 -37.62 17.23 -5.14
N VAL A 318 -36.44 17.29 -4.54
CA VAL A 318 -35.23 17.84 -5.13
C VAL A 318 -34.11 16.79 -5.04
N ALA A 319 -33.47 16.49 -6.17
CA ALA A 319 -32.27 15.65 -6.23
C ALA A 319 -31.04 16.50 -6.53
N SER A 320 -29.87 16.08 -6.05
CA SER A 320 -28.59 16.69 -6.43
C SER A 320 -27.51 15.66 -6.72
N LEU A 321 -26.63 15.98 -7.67
CA LEU A 321 -25.45 15.21 -8.06
C LEU A 321 -24.25 16.16 -8.23
N GLN A 322 -23.06 15.68 -7.89
CA GLN A 322 -21.82 16.37 -8.25
C GLN A 322 -21.45 16.00 -9.69
N ILE A 323 -21.05 16.98 -10.49
CA ILE A 323 -20.58 16.80 -11.87
C ILE A 323 -19.18 17.41 -12.03
N GLY A 324 -18.31 16.73 -12.77
CA GLY A 324 -16.98 17.22 -13.12
C GLY A 324 -16.82 17.25 -14.62
N PHE A 325 -16.52 18.43 -15.18
CA PHE A 325 -16.34 18.58 -16.63
C PHE A 325 -15.00 17.98 -17.07
N ARG A 326 -15.04 16.79 -17.68
CA ARG A 326 -13.85 16.15 -18.24
C ARG A 326 -14.15 15.32 -19.48
N ALA A 327 -13.14 15.16 -20.34
CA ALA A 327 -13.19 14.29 -21.51
C ALA A 327 -12.23 13.11 -21.33
N ILE A 328 -12.65 11.92 -21.76
CA ILE A 328 -11.80 10.73 -21.90
C ILE A 328 -11.93 10.23 -23.34
N GLU A 329 -10.80 9.97 -23.97
CA GLU A 329 -10.74 9.53 -25.36
C GLU A 329 -9.48 8.71 -25.62
N ILE A 330 -9.44 8.03 -26.77
CA ILE A 330 -8.23 7.40 -27.29
C ILE A 330 -7.76 8.15 -28.53
N CYS A 331 -6.50 8.58 -28.52
CA CYS A 331 -5.85 9.21 -29.66
C CYS A 331 -4.44 8.62 -29.84
N GLN A 332 -4.10 8.20 -31.06
CA GLN A 332 -2.76 7.69 -31.42
C GLN A 332 -2.21 6.69 -30.39
N ASN A 333 -2.98 5.65 -30.08
CA ASN A 333 -2.61 4.57 -29.15
C ASN A 333 -2.43 4.97 -27.67
N ASN A 334 -2.85 6.17 -27.27
CA ASN A 334 -2.86 6.62 -25.89
C ASN A 334 -4.29 7.04 -25.50
N PHE A 335 -4.70 6.77 -24.26
CA PHE A 335 -5.88 7.42 -23.71
C PHE A 335 -5.53 8.79 -23.16
N LEU A 336 -6.44 9.75 -23.33
CA LEU A 336 -6.27 11.12 -22.87
C LEU A 336 -7.32 11.47 -21.82
N VAL A 337 -6.95 12.32 -20.89
CA VAL A 337 -7.87 13.08 -20.03
C VAL A 337 -7.71 14.55 -20.39
N ASN A 338 -8.79 15.20 -20.83
CA ASN A 338 -8.80 16.60 -21.24
C ASN A 338 -7.70 16.92 -22.29
N GLY A 339 -7.50 16.02 -23.27
CA GLY A 339 -6.48 16.16 -24.32
C GLY A 339 -5.05 15.82 -23.88
N ARG A 340 -4.82 15.28 -22.67
CA ARG A 340 -3.49 14.90 -22.15
C ARG A 340 -3.37 13.41 -21.88
N ALA A 341 -2.31 12.78 -22.40
CA ALA A 341 -1.98 11.37 -22.11
C ALA A 341 -1.35 11.26 -20.71
N ILE A 342 -2.17 11.05 -19.68
CA ILE A 342 -1.75 11.01 -18.27
C ILE A 342 -1.03 9.70 -17.92
N LYS A 343 -0.34 9.68 -16.78
CA LYS A 343 0.23 8.48 -16.15
C LYS A 343 -0.52 8.17 -14.86
N LEU A 344 -1.08 6.96 -14.75
CA LEU A 344 -1.72 6.46 -13.54
C LEU A 344 -0.65 5.99 -12.55
N LYS A 345 -0.62 6.62 -11.39
CA LYS A 345 0.24 6.32 -10.25
C LYS A 345 -0.68 5.77 -9.17
N GLY A 346 -1.04 4.50 -9.32
CA GLY A 346 -2.19 3.92 -8.64
C GLY A 346 -1.86 2.86 -7.59
N VAL A 347 -2.91 2.49 -6.85
CA VAL A 347 -2.93 1.34 -5.93
C VAL A 347 -4.22 0.56 -6.11
N ASN A 348 -4.16 -0.77 -5.96
CA ASN A 348 -5.34 -1.61 -5.75
C ASN A 348 -5.80 -1.43 -4.30
N ARG A 349 -7.12 -1.42 -4.08
CA ARG A 349 -7.71 -1.22 -2.75
C ARG A 349 -8.91 -2.13 -2.54
N HIS A 350 -8.76 -3.07 -1.62
CA HIS A 350 -9.89 -3.74 -0.99
C HIS A 350 -10.59 -2.88 0.09
N ASP A 351 -11.91 -3.02 0.20
CA ASP A 351 -12.66 -2.60 1.40
C ASP A 351 -12.28 -3.53 2.57
N PHE A 352 -11.33 -3.15 3.41
CA PHE A 352 -10.94 -3.92 4.59
C PHE A 352 -10.66 -3.06 5.82
N GLN A 353 -11.06 -3.52 7.00
CA GLN A 353 -10.71 -2.94 8.30
C GLN A 353 -10.47 -4.06 9.32
N PRO A 354 -9.40 -4.00 10.14
CA PRO A 354 -8.97 -5.12 10.99
C PRO A 354 -10.01 -5.61 12.00
N ASP A 355 -10.92 -4.74 12.45
CA ASP A 355 -11.91 -5.06 13.48
C ASP A 355 -13.30 -5.41 12.90
N SER A 356 -13.57 -5.05 11.65
CA SER A 356 -14.90 -5.13 11.03
C SER A 356 -14.92 -5.79 9.65
N GLY A 357 -13.78 -6.28 9.16
CA GLY A 357 -13.66 -6.97 7.89
C GLY A 357 -14.00 -6.04 6.73
N ARG A 358 -14.93 -6.43 5.86
CA ARG A 358 -15.32 -5.62 4.69
C ARG A 358 -16.32 -4.51 5.01
N TYR A 359 -16.74 -4.36 6.26
CA TYR A 359 -17.41 -3.15 6.70
C TYR A 359 -16.37 -2.07 7.02
N VAL A 360 -16.21 -1.11 6.11
CA VAL A 360 -15.30 0.03 6.29
C VAL A 360 -16.10 1.28 6.65
N ALA A 361 -15.73 1.97 7.72
CA ALA A 361 -16.40 3.20 8.12
C ALA A 361 -16.08 4.37 7.16
N LYS A 362 -17.02 5.33 7.02
CA LYS A 362 -16.83 6.55 6.21
C LYS A 362 -15.53 7.29 6.55
N GLN A 363 -15.20 7.42 7.84
CA GLN A 363 -13.98 8.10 8.29
C GLN A 363 -12.71 7.36 7.84
N THR A 364 -12.74 6.03 7.81
CA THR A 364 -11.62 5.20 7.35
C THR A 364 -11.43 5.34 5.84
N MET A 365 -12.51 5.38 5.05
CA MET A 365 -12.42 5.68 3.61
C MET A 365 -11.80 7.05 3.35
N LEU A 366 -12.18 8.07 4.12
CA LEU A 366 -11.57 9.39 4.05
C LEU A 366 -10.07 9.34 4.40
N GLN A 367 -9.71 8.63 5.47
CA GLN A 367 -8.30 8.46 5.85
C GLN A 367 -7.49 7.81 4.72
N ASP A 368 -8.02 6.77 4.06
CA ASP A 368 -7.37 6.12 2.92
C ASP A 368 -7.12 7.13 1.79
N VAL A 369 -8.14 7.87 1.35
CA VAL A 369 -8.03 8.87 0.26
C VAL A 369 -7.02 9.97 0.61
N LEU A 370 -7.06 10.49 1.83
CA LEU A 370 -6.11 11.52 2.27
C LEU A 370 -4.67 11.00 2.28
N LEU A 371 -4.46 9.78 2.79
CA LEU A 371 -3.13 9.18 2.86
C LEU A 371 -2.58 8.90 1.45
N MET A 372 -3.43 8.44 0.52
CA MET A 372 -3.06 8.28 -0.89
C MET A 372 -2.58 9.60 -1.50
N LYS A 373 -3.37 10.68 -1.37
CA LYS A 373 -2.99 12.02 -1.88
C LYS A 373 -1.67 12.53 -1.27
N GLN A 374 -1.48 12.31 0.03
CA GLN A 374 -0.25 12.69 0.75
C GLN A 374 1.00 11.92 0.28
N HIS A 375 0.82 10.78 -0.39
CA HIS A 375 1.86 9.93 -0.94
C HIS A 375 1.92 9.97 -2.48
N ASN A 376 1.46 11.07 -3.09
CA ASN A 376 1.53 11.35 -4.54
C ASN A 376 0.68 10.41 -5.42
N ILE A 377 -0.15 9.54 -4.83
CA ILE A 377 -1.03 8.63 -5.57
C ILE A 377 -2.14 9.45 -6.24
N ASN A 378 -2.40 9.15 -7.52
CA ASN A 378 -3.42 9.85 -8.32
C ASN A 378 -4.55 8.94 -8.81
N ALA A 379 -4.47 7.62 -8.57
CA ALA A 379 -5.45 6.66 -9.06
C ALA A 379 -5.68 5.51 -8.07
N VAL A 380 -6.87 4.90 -8.13
CA VAL A 380 -7.23 3.70 -7.36
C VAL A 380 -8.02 2.74 -8.25
N ARG A 381 -7.75 1.44 -8.11
CA ARG A 381 -8.57 0.36 -8.67
C ARG A 381 -9.34 -0.30 -7.53
N THR A 382 -10.65 -0.46 -7.69
CA THR A 382 -11.53 -1.03 -6.65
C THR A 382 -11.48 -2.57 -6.69
N SER A 383 -10.36 -3.14 -6.25
CA SER A 383 -10.13 -4.59 -6.28
C SER A 383 -11.09 -5.36 -5.34
N HIS A 384 -11.82 -6.38 -5.81
CA HIS A 384 -12.25 -6.64 -7.20
C HIS A 384 -13.77 -6.59 -7.29
N TYR A 385 -14.31 -5.46 -6.85
CA TYR A 385 -15.75 -5.24 -6.73
C TYR A 385 -16.06 -3.76 -6.50
N PRO A 386 -17.32 -3.34 -6.72
CA PRO A 386 -17.73 -1.96 -6.49
C PRO A 386 -17.62 -1.62 -5.00
N ASN A 387 -16.81 -0.61 -4.67
CA ASN A 387 -16.73 -0.08 -3.31
C ASN A 387 -18.05 0.62 -2.92
N HIS A 388 -18.13 1.06 -1.66
CA HIS A 388 -19.26 1.84 -1.16
C HIS A 388 -19.35 3.19 -1.92
N PRO A 389 -20.54 3.70 -2.32
CA PRO A 389 -20.68 4.93 -3.11
C PRO A 389 -19.97 6.17 -2.52
N TYR A 390 -19.95 6.27 -1.18
CA TYR A 390 -19.21 7.32 -0.48
C TYR A 390 -17.71 7.37 -0.81
N PHE A 391 -17.07 6.24 -1.14
CA PHE A 391 -15.67 6.23 -1.56
C PHE A 391 -15.48 6.97 -2.88
N LEU A 392 -16.39 6.78 -3.85
CA LEU A 392 -16.36 7.50 -5.12
C LEU A 392 -16.66 9.00 -4.93
N GLU A 393 -17.57 9.36 -4.02
CA GLU A 393 -17.79 10.77 -3.64
C GLU A 393 -16.50 11.43 -3.10
N LEU A 394 -15.69 10.69 -2.33
CA LEU A 394 -14.39 11.16 -1.87
C LEU A 394 -13.38 11.28 -3.01
N CYS A 395 -13.32 10.31 -3.93
CA CYS A 395 -12.44 10.37 -5.10
C CYS A 395 -12.77 11.55 -6.03
N ASP A 396 -14.06 11.85 -6.21
CA ASP A 396 -14.51 13.03 -6.95
C ASP A 396 -14.03 14.33 -6.29
N TYR A 397 -14.21 14.43 -4.97
CA TYR A 397 -13.95 15.65 -4.19
C TYR A 397 -12.45 15.93 -3.98
N TYR A 398 -11.66 14.91 -3.66
CA TYR A 398 -10.23 15.04 -3.38
C TYR A 398 -9.35 14.86 -4.63
N GLY A 399 -9.91 14.33 -5.71
CA GLY A 399 -9.20 14.13 -6.98
C GLY A 399 -8.36 12.85 -6.98
N LEU A 400 -9.00 11.71 -7.26
CA LEU A 400 -8.37 10.45 -7.64
C LEU A 400 -9.08 9.89 -8.88
N TYR A 401 -8.33 9.37 -9.84
CA TYR A 401 -8.87 8.59 -10.94
C TYR A 401 -9.27 7.19 -10.45
N VAL A 402 -10.39 6.67 -10.93
CA VAL A 402 -10.91 5.36 -10.50
C VAL A 402 -11.05 4.42 -11.69
N ILE A 403 -10.50 3.20 -11.55
CA ILE A 403 -10.93 2.03 -12.31
C ILE A 403 -11.96 1.31 -11.43
N ASP A 404 -13.23 1.45 -11.79
CA ASP A 404 -14.35 0.88 -11.04
C ASP A 404 -14.67 -0.50 -11.58
N GLU A 405 -14.58 -1.52 -10.73
CA GLU A 405 -14.51 -2.92 -11.12
C GLU A 405 -15.76 -3.70 -10.72
N THR A 406 -16.21 -4.54 -11.65
CA THR A 406 -17.37 -5.41 -11.44
C THR A 406 -17.03 -6.49 -10.43
N ASP A 407 -17.99 -6.81 -9.55
CA ASP A 407 -17.91 -7.91 -8.58
C ASP A 407 -18.00 -9.25 -9.32
N LEU A 408 -16.90 -9.66 -9.97
CA LEU A 408 -16.82 -10.85 -10.82
C LEU A 408 -15.39 -11.41 -10.80
N GLU A 409 -15.22 -12.52 -10.08
CA GLU A 409 -13.99 -13.31 -10.07
C GLU A 409 -14.29 -14.80 -9.98
N THR A 410 -13.68 -15.61 -10.85
CA THR A 410 -13.88 -17.07 -10.93
C THR A 410 -12.56 -17.84 -10.89
N HIS A 411 -11.58 -17.33 -10.14
CA HIS A 411 -10.17 -17.76 -10.21
C HIS A 411 -10.00 -19.26 -9.91
N GLY A 412 -10.73 -19.80 -8.94
CA GLY A 412 -10.70 -21.20 -8.52
C GLY A 412 -11.05 -22.25 -9.57
N PHE A 413 -11.57 -21.84 -10.73
CA PHE A 413 -11.75 -22.74 -11.87
C PHE A 413 -10.43 -23.14 -12.54
N GLU A 414 -9.33 -22.42 -12.29
CA GLU A 414 -7.99 -22.81 -12.74
C GLU A 414 -7.57 -24.16 -12.16
N TRP A 415 -7.84 -24.43 -10.88
CA TRP A 415 -7.44 -25.67 -10.20
C TRP A 415 -8.14 -26.93 -10.68
N ILE A 416 -9.22 -26.78 -11.44
CA ILE A 416 -9.94 -27.88 -12.07
C ILE A 416 -9.76 -27.91 -13.59
N ASP A 417 -8.78 -27.15 -14.12
CA ASP A 417 -8.50 -27.01 -15.56
C ASP A 417 -9.72 -26.55 -16.39
N GLU A 418 -10.62 -25.76 -15.79
CA GLU A 418 -11.88 -25.31 -16.40
C GLU A 418 -12.07 -23.78 -16.29
N SER A 419 -10.98 -23.00 -16.30
CA SER A 419 -10.99 -21.53 -16.11
C SER A 419 -11.97 -20.76 -17.02
N THR A 420 -12.23 -21.27 -18.22
CA THR A 420 -13.15 -20.64 -19.19
C THR A 420 -14.61 -21.08 -19.06
N ARG A 421 -14.94 -22.01 -18.14
CA ARG A 421 -16.25 -22.67 -18.08
C ARG A 421 -17.39 -21.67 -17.88
N LEU A 422 -17.35 -20.87 -16.82
CA LEU A 422 -18.43 -19.90 -16.56
C LEU A 422 -18.38 -18.72 -17.53
N ALA A 423 -17.20 -18.33 -17.99
CA ALA A 423 -17.03 -17.28 -19.00
C ALA A 423 -17.70 -17.62 -20.35
N ASN A 424 -17.88 -18.92 -20.67
CA ASN A 424 -18.48 -19.39 -21.93
C ASN A 424 -19.83 -20.09 -21.76
N ASP A 425 -20.33 -20.31 -20.54
CA ASP A 425 -21.63 -20.94 -20.33
C ASP A 425 -22.77 -19.91 -20.51
N PRO A 426 -23.61 -20.03 -21.57
CA PRO A 426 -24.66 -19.06 -21.84
C PRO A 426 -25.73 -18.99 -20.74
N GLU A 427 -25.88 -20.02 -19.92
CA GLU A 427 -26.85 -20.02 -18.81
C GLU A 427 -26.41 -19.06 -17.68
N TRP A 428 -25.11 -18.76 -17.58
CA TRP A 428 -24.55 -17.79 -16.62
C TRP A 428 -24.49 -16.36 -17.15
N GLN A 429 -24.70 -16.14 -18.45
CA GLN A 429 -24.66 -14.82 -19.07
C GLN A 429 -25.52 -13.77 -18.33
N PRO A 430 -26.77 -14.08 -17.90
CA PRO A 430 -27.58 -13.10 -17.17
C PRO A 430 -26.93 -12.64 -15.86
N ALA A 431 -26.24 -13.53 -15.13
CA ALA A 431 -25.58 -13.17 -13.88
C ALA A 431 -24.35 -12.27 -14.12
N PHE A 432 -23.58 -12.53 -15.18
CA PHE A 432 -22.45 -11.70 -15.60
C PHE A 432 -22.93 -10.30 -16.00
N VAL A 433 -23.95 -10.22 -16.86
CA VAL A 433 -24.48 -8.95 -17.38
C VAL A 433 -25.17 -8.13 -16.29
N ASP A 434 -25.89 -8.76 -15.35
CA ASP A 434 -26.53 -8.06 -14.21
C ASP A 434 -25.51 -7.30 -13.35
N ARG A 435 -24.34 -7.91 -13.09
CA ARG A 435 -23.30 -7.33 -12.24
C ARG A 435 -22.71 -6.05 -12.84
N ILE A 436 -22.28 -6.07 -14.11
CA ILE A 436 -21.75 -4.87 -14.80
C ILE A 436 -22.83 -3.81 -15.02
N GLU A 437 -24.06 -4.22 -15.33
CA GLU A 437 -25.17 -3.29 -15.52
C GLU A 437 -25.45 -2.52 -14.24
N ARG A 438 -25.57 -3.20 -13.10
CA ARG A 438 -25.83 -2.57 -11.80
C ARG A 438 -24.68 -1.66 -11.36
N LEU A 439 -23.42 -2.03 -11.63
CA LEU A 439 -22.26 -1.17 -11.41
C LEU A 439 -22.39 0.15 -12.18
N ILE A 440 -22.50 0.06 -13.51
CA ILE A 440 -22.51 1.26 -14.37
C ILE A 440 -23.73 2.13 -14.06
N LEU A 441 -24.91 1.54 -13.91
CA LEU A 441 -26.12 2.31 -13.61
C LEU A 441 -25.99 3.08 -12.29
N ARG A 442 -25.36 2.50 -11.26
CA ARG A 442 -25.11 3.14 -9.97
C ARG A 442 -24.13 4.31 -10.10
N ASP A 443 -23.02 4.10 -10.81
CA ASP A 443 -21.80 4.93 -10.65
C ASP A 443 -21.45 5.82 -11.85
N ARG A 444 -22.15 5.70 -13.00
CA ARG A 444 -21.85 6.45 -14.24
C ARG A 444 -21.83 7.97 -14.13
N ASN A 445 -22.32 8.54 -13.03
CA ASN A 445 -22.32 9.99 -12.79
C ASN A 445 -21.06 10.47 -12.05
N HIS A 446 -20.18 9.60 -11.57
CA HIS A 446 -18.95 10.01 -10.88
C HIS A 446 -17.87 10.46 -11.88
N PRO A 447 -17.37 11.72 -11.83
CA PRO A 447 -16.28 12.16 -12.69
C PRO A 447 -14.96 11.41 -12.43
N SER A 448 -14.73 10.92 -11.21
CA SER A 448 -13.53 10.15 -10.86
C SER A 448 -13.37 8.85 -11.63
N VAL A 449 -14.47 8.16 -11.94
CA VAL A 449 -14.44 6.91 -12.69
C VAL A 449 -14.02 7.17 -14.13
N ILE A 450 -12.88 6.65 -14.55
CA ILE A 450 -12.35 6.83 -15.91
C ILE A 450 -12.40 5.55 -16.75
N MET A 451 -12.49 4.39 -16.10
CA MET A 451 -12.60 3.08 -16.77
C MET A 451 -13.58 2.19 -16.01
N TRP A 452 -14.32 1.37 -16.78
CA TRP A 452 -15.11 0.25 -16.27
C TRP A 452 -14.31 -1.02 -16.40
N SER A 453 -14.06 -1.73 -15.30
CA SER A 453 -13.44 -3.05 -15.36
C SER A 453 -14.46 -4.18 -15.34
N LEU A 454 -14.33 -5.11 -16.29
CA LEU A 454 -15.31 -6.18 -16.49
C LEU A 454 -15.24 -7.26 -15.41
N ALA A 455 -14.04 -7.63 -14.95
CA ALA A 455 -13.79 -8.72 -14.02
C ALA A 455 -12.33 -8.72 -13.56
N ASN A 456 -11.98 -9.61 -12.64
CA ASN A 456 -10.61 -10.04 -12.35
C ASN A 456 -10.49 -11.55 -12.58
N GLU A 457 -9.34 -12.02 -13.10
CA GLU A 457 -8.94 -13.44 -13.20
C GLU A 457 -10.05 -14.46 -13.50
N SER A 458 -10.95 -14.13 -14.44
CA SER A 458 -12.15 -14.92 -14.77
C SER A 458 -12.11 -15.55 -16.16
N ALA A 459 -10.91 -15.60 -16.75
CA ALA A 459 -10.65 -15.92 -18.16
C ALA A 459 -11.45 -15.03 -19.16
N MET A 460 -11.13 -15.14 -20.45
CA MET A 460 -11.90 -14.46 -21.50
C MET A 460 -12.93 -15.43 -22.11
N GLY A 461 -14.13 -14.93 -22.42
CA GLY A 461 -15.21 -15.74 -22.98
C GLY A 461 -16.41 -14.90 -23.46
N GLU A 462 -17.43 -15.57 -24.02
CA GLU A 462 -18.59 -14.91 -24.62
C GLU A 462 -19.41 -14.08 -23.61
N ASN A 463 -19.43 -14.47 -22.33
CA ASN A 463 -20.14 -13.72 -21.29
C ASN A 463 -19.43 -12.39 -20.98
N LEU A 464 -18.10 -12.35 -20.97
CA LEU A 464 -17.33 -11.11 -20.82
C LEU A 464 -17.52 -10.19 -22.04
N LYS A 465 -17.62 -10.74 -23.24
CA LYS A 465 -17.97 -9.96 -24.44
C LYS A 465 -19.38 -9.40 -24.34
N ALA A 466 -20.33 -10.14 -23.77
CA ALA A 466 -21.68 -9.64 -23.51
C ALA A 466 -21.68 -8.48 -22.50
N MET A 467 -20.89 -8.59 -21.43
CA MET A 467 -20.67 -7.51 -20.47
C MET A 467 -20.10 -6.26 -21.15
N ALA A 468 -19.07 -6.40 -21.99
CA ALA A 468 -18.48 -5.27 -22.70
C ALA A 468 -19.48 -4.59 -23.65
N ARG A 469 -20.30 -5.37 -24.39
CA ARG A 469 -21.38 -4.82 -25.23
C ARG A 469 -22.39 -4.05 -24.39
N ARG A 470 -22.78 -4.59 -23.23
CA ARG A 470 -23.71 -3.92 -22.32
C ARG A 470 -23.10 -2.64 -21.77
N ALA A 471 -21.84 -2.67 -21.36
CA ALA A 471 -21.12 -1.50 -20.86
C ALA A 471 -21.09 -0.38 -21.89
N ARG A 472 -20.69 -0.65 -23.14
CA ARG A 472 -20.68 0.38 -24.22
C ARG A 472 -22.08 0.93 -24.52
N CYS A 473 -23.12 0.11 -24.39
CA CYS A 473 -24.51 0.54 -24.60
C CYS A 473 -24.98 1.50 -23.50
N LEU A 474 -24.58 1.26 -22.25
CA LEU A 474 -24.94 2.10 -21.11
C LEU A 474 -24.09 3.38 -21.04
N ASP A 475 -22.79 3.26 -21.29
CA ASP A 475 -21.84 4.37 -21.20
C ASP A 475 -20.71 4.24 -22.24
N SER A 476 -20.68 5.20 -23.17
CA SER A 476 -19.62 5.33 -24.17
C SER A 476 -18.60 6.42 -23.84
N SER A 477 -18.72 7.08 -22.67
CA SER A 477 -17.87 8.20 -22.25
C SER A 477 -16.63 7.76 -21.46
N ARG A 478 -16.49 6.47 -21.20
CA ARG A 478 -15.41 5.84 -20.43
C ARG A 478 -14.85 4.63 -21.17
N LEU A 479 -13.64 4.24 -20.80
CA LEU A 479 -12.94 3.11 -21.39
C LEU A 479 -13.33 1.80 -20.71
N ILE A 480 -13.19 0.68 -21.41
CA ILE A 480 -13.36 -0.67 -20.86
C ILE A 480 -11.98 -1.28 -20.57
N HIS A 481 -11.81 -1.80 -19.36
CA HIS A 481 -10.63 -2.52 -18.88
C HIS A 481 -10.96 -3.97 -18.55
N TYR A 482 -10.10 -4.90 -18.94
CA TYR A 482 -10.10 -6.27 -18.43
C TYR A 482 -8.75 -6.92 -18.75
N GLU A 483 -8.07 -7.41 -17.73
CA GLU A 483 -6.75 -8.04 -17.89
C GLU A 483 -6.83 -9.34 -18.70
N GLY A 484 -7.81 -10.19 -18.39
CA GLY A 484 -7.97 -11.49 -19.04
C GLY A 484 -8.21 -11.42 -20.56
N ASP A 485 -8.55 -10.25 -21.12
CA ASP A 485 -8.62 -10.00 -22.56
C ASP A 485 -7.23 -9.72 -23.16
N ALA A 486 -6.37 -10.74 -23.15
CA ALA A 486 -4.98 -10.64 -23.61
C ALA A 486 -4.83 -10.23 -25.10
N GLN A 487 -5.87 -10.40 -25.91
CA GLN A 487 -5.93 -9.98 -27.32
C GLN A 487 -6.60 -8.61 -27.52
N CYS A 488 -7.13 -8.03 -26.44
CA CYS A 488 -7.91 -6.81 -26.44
C CYS A 488 -9.06 -6.83 -27.45
N GLU A 489 -9.83 -7.92 -27.51
CA GLU A 489 -10.99 -8.08 -28.38
C GLU A 489 -12.06 -7.03 -28.09
N VAL A 490 -12.27 -6.71 -26.81
CA VAL A 490 -13.37 -5.82 -26.35
C VAL A 490 -12.89 -4.67 -25.48
N THR A 491 -11.74 -4.79 -24.83
CA THR A 491 -11.16 -3.75 -23.97
C THR A 491 -10.57 -2.60 -24.77
N ASP A 492 -10.54 -1.41 -24.19
CA ASP A 492 -9.94 -0.21 -24.79
C ASP A 492 -8.46 -0.04 -24.40
N VAL A 493 -8.04 -0.71 -23.34
CA VAL A 493 -6.68 -0.65 -22.78
C VAL A 493 -6.13 -2.08 -22.67
N TYR A 494 -4.91 -2.28 -23.16
CA TYR A 494 -4.17 -3.53 -22.94
C TYR A 494 -3.66 -3.54 -21.50
N SER A 495 -3.99 -4.57 -20.74
CA SER A 495 -3.60 -4.66 -19.33
C SER A 495 -2.90 -5.98 -19.08
N THR A 496 -2.02 -5.99 -18.10
CA THR A 496 -1.32 -7.19 -17.64
C THR A 496 -1.05 -7.07 -16.14
N MET A 497 -1.06 -8.18 -15.42
CA MET A 497 -0.62 -8.23 -14.02
C MET A 497 0.84 -8.69 -13.93
N TYR A 498 1.60 -8.11 -13.01
CA TYR A 498 2.93 -8.58 -12.58
C TYR A 498 3.98 -8.78 -13.70
N THR A 499 3.81 -8.09 -14.83
CA THR A 499 4.70 -8.20 -15.98
C THR A 499 6.14 -7.81 -15.63
N ARG A 500 7.05 -8.77 -15.78
CA ARG A 500 8.49 -8.54 -15.58
C ARG A 500 9.05 -7.52 -16.56
N MET A 501 10.04 -6.75 -16.12
CA MET A 501 10.57 -5.60 -16.86
C MET A 501 11.04 -5.91 -18.30
N PRO A 502 11.68 -7.04 -18.61
CA PRO A 502 12.05 -7.36 -19.99
C PRO A 502 10.84 -7.45 -20.92
N ARG A 503 9.74 -8.07 -20.47
CA ARG A 503 8.49 -8.16 -21.21
C ARG A 503 7.76 -6.81 -21.24
N LEU A 504 7.80 -6.05 -20.15
CA LEU A 504 7.25 -4.69 -20.13
C LEU A 504 7.92 -3.78 -21.18
N LEU A 505 9.24 -3.86 -21.32
CA LEU A 505 10.00 -3.15 -22.35
C LEU A 505 9.66 -3.61 -23.77
N GLU A 506 9.35 -4.89 -23.96
CA GLU A 506 8.86 -5.40 -25.24
C GLU A 506 7.50 -4.78 -25.57
N ILE A 507 6.55 -4.86 -24.63
CA ILE A 507 5.22 -4.24 -24.76
C ILE A 507 5.37 -2.74 -25.06
N ALA A 508 6.21 -2.01 -24.34
CA ALA A 508 6.42 -0.58 -24.53
C ALA A 508 6.85 -0.19 -25.96
N LYS A 509 7.56 -1.09 -26.65
CA LYS A 509 8.11 -0.87 -28.00
C LYS A 509 7.22 -1.41 -29.12
N THR A 510 6.27 -2.29 -28.83
CA THR A 510 5.32 -2.80 -29.81
C THR A 510 4.17 -1.81 -30.01
N GLU A 511 3.65 -1.72 -31.23
CA GLU A 511 2.39 -1.00 -31.50
C GLU A 511 1.20 -1.71 -30.86
N GLY A 512 0.21 -0.96 -30.39
CA GLY A 512 -1.01 -1.51 -29.81
C GLY A 512 -1.76 -0.49 -28.98
N LYS A 513 -2.81 -0.94 -28.29
CA LYS A 513 -3.60 -0.11 -27.37
C LYS A 513 -2.75 0.47 -26.23
N PRO A 514 -3.20 1.54 -25.56
CA PRO A 514 -2.58 2.00 -24.31
C PRO A 514 -2.34 0.83 -23.39
N HIS A 515 -1.20 0.82 -22.68
CA HIS A 515 -0.89 -0.26 -21.75
C HIS A 515 -0.90 0.26 -20.31
N ILE A 516 -1.51 -0.51 -19.42
CA ILE A 516 -1.43 -0.30 -17.97
C ILE A 516 -1.07 -1.60 -17.28
N LEU A 517 -0.38 -1.49 -16.14
CA LEU A 517 -0.26 -2.60 -15.21
C LEU A 517 -1.39 -2.48 -14.20
N CYS A 518 -2.45 -3.28 -14.33
CA CYS A 518 -3.53 -3.27 -13.32
C CYS A 518 -3.06 -3.80 -11.97
N GLU A 519 -1.98 -4.59 -11.94
CA GLU A 519 -1.25 -4.98 -10.73
C GLU A 519 0.24 -5.06 -11.03
N TYR A 520 1.07 -4.49 -10.16
CA TYR A 520 2.52 -4.65 -10.18
C TYR A 520 3.12 -4.45 -8.78
N ALA A 521 4.41 -4.72 -8.64
CA ALA A 521 5.18 -4.43 -7.43
C ALA A 521 4.48 -4.96 -6.16
N HIS A 522 4.23 -6.27 -6.11
CA HIS A 522 3.57 -6.94 -4.99
C HIS A 522 4.24 -6.58 -3.66
N ALA A 523 3.49 -5.97 -2.74
CA ALA A 523 3.97 -5.31 -1.53
C ALA A 523 3.96 -6.22 -0.29
N MET A 524 3.81 -7.54 -0.48
CA MET A 524 3.86 -8.55 0.58
C MET A 524 5.11 -8.42 1.45
N GLY A 525 4.86 -8.11 2.72
CA GLY A 525 5.87 -8.03 3.74
C GLY A 525 6.96 -6.98 3.47
N ASN A 526 8.22 -7.40 3.45
CA ASN A 526 9.37 -6.54 3.19
C ASN A 526 9.53 -6.36 1.68
N GLY A 527 8.76 -5.41 1.14
CA GLY A 527 8.70 -5.07 -0.26
C GLY A 527 7.82 -3.83 -0.50
N PRO A 528 7.65 -3.42 -1.77
CA PRO A 528 8.31 -3.97 -2.95
C PRO A 528 9.65 -3.29 -3.26
N GLY A 529 10.61 -4.05 -3.77
CA GLY A 529 11.87 -3.56 -4.36
C GLY A 529 11.73 -3.25 -5.86
N GLY A 530 12.57 -2.35 -6.38
CA GLY A 530 12.64 -2.02 -7.82
C GLY A 530 11.58 -1.03 -8.33
N LEU A 531 10.86 -0.33 -7.43
CA LEU A 531 9.84 0.66 -7.81
C LEU A 531 10.37 1.77 -8.72
N ALA A 532 11.56 2.30 -8.41
CA ALA A 532 12.18 3.35 -9.22
C ALA A 532 12.54 2.86 -10.64
N ASP A 533 12.96 1.60 -10.77
CA ASP A 533 13.29 0.99 -12.07
C ASP A 533 12.03 0.78 -12.93
N PHE A 534 10.91 0.32 -12.32
CA PHE A 534 9.62 0.24 -13.01
C PHE A 534 9.17 1.62 -13.49
N GLN A 535 9.22 2.63 -12.60
CA GLN A 535 8.78 3.97 -12.92
C GLN A 535 9.61 4.59 -14.05
N ALA A 536 10.93 4.37 -14.04
CA ALA A 536 11.80 4.84 -15.13
C ALA A 536 11.37 4.27 -16.49
N ILE A 537 10.94 3.01 -16.55
CA ILE A 537 10.42 2.39 -17.78
C ILE A 537 9.07 3.03 -18.16
N ILE A 538 8.13 3.16 -17.21
CA ILE A 538 6.78 3.72 -17.46
C ILE A 538 6.86 5.16 -17.99
N GLU A 539 7.77 5.96 -17.44
CA GLU A 539 7.98 7.36 -17.83
C GLU A 539 8.64 7.50 -19.21
N ALA A 540 9.55 6.57 -19.56
CA ALA A 540 10.28 6.62 -20.83
C ALA A 540 9.41 6.37 -22.06
N TYR A 541 8.25 5.72 -21.91
CA TYR A 541 7.42 5.29 -23.03
C TYR A 541 5.99 5.84 -22.91
N PRO A 542 5.50 6.66 -23.87
CA PRO A 542 4.15 7.23 -23.82
C PRO A 542 3.05 6.17 -23.64
N ARG A 543 3.15 5.06 -24.38
CA ARG A 543 2.19 3.94 -24.39
C ARG A 543 1.95 3.31 -23.00
N LEU A 544 2.97 3.29 -22.14
CA LEU A 544 2.86 2.74 -20.78
C LEU A 544 2.21 3.79 -19.88
N GLN A 545 0.89 3.80 -19.76
CA GLN A 545 0.15 4.88 -19.12
C GLN A 545 -0.10 4.71 -17.63
N GLY A 546 0.72 3.90 -16.96
CA GLY A 546 0.75 3.81 -15.52
C GLY A 546 0.62 2.39 -14.99
N ALA A 547 0.53 2.31 -13.67
CA ALA A 547 0.51 1.06 -12.93
C ALA A 547 -0.23 1.21 -11.60
N PHE A 548 -0.73 0.11 -11.07
CA PHE A 548 -1.38 0.04 -9.76
C PHE A 548 -0.66 -0.96 -8.85
N VAL A 549 -0.08 -0.49 -7.75
CA VAL A 549 0.60 -1.37 -6.78
C VAL A 549 -0.41 -2.37 -6.20
N TRP A 550 -0.01 -3.63 -6.04
CA TRP A 550 -0.74 -4.61 -5.24
C TRP A 550 -0.12 -4.73 -3.85
N GLU A 551 -0.76 -4.29 -2.77
CA GLU A 551 -1.99 -3.48 -2.73
C GLU A 551 -1.94 -2.38 -1.65
N TRP A 552 -3.09 -1.75 -1.35
CA TRP A 552 -3.15 -0.66 -0.39
C TRP A 552 -2.88 -1.12 1.05
N ILE A 553 -3.55 -2.17 1.52
CA ILE A 553 -3.61 -2.50 2.96
C ILE A 553 -3.49 -4.01 3.24
N ASP A 554 -2.72 -4.35 4.27
CA ASP A 554 -2.69 -5.71 4.82
C ASP A 554 -4.05 -6.14 5.39
N HIS A 555 -4.56 -7.32 5.00
CA HIS A 555 -5.80 -7.90 5.50
C HIS A 555 -5.65 -8.64 6.83
N GLY A 556 -4.89 -8.10 7.77
CA GLY A 556 -4.75 -8.68 9.11
C GLY A 556 -5.94 -8.37 10.03
N ILE A 557 -6.62 -9.40 10.57
CA ILE A 557 -7.74 -9.24 11.51
C ILE A 557 -7.20 -9.07 12.94
N ARG A 558 -7.59 -8.00 13.65
CA ARG A 558 -7.07 -7.74 15.00
C ARG A 558 -7.52 -8.83 15.98
N ARG A 559 -6.57 -9.34 16.76
CA ARG A 559 -6.77 -10.24 17.88
C ARG A 559 -6.12 -9.67 19.13
N LYS A 560 -6.60 -10.13 20.28
CA LYS A 560 -6.14 -9.72 21.59
C LYS A 560 -6.22 -10.90 22.55
N ASP A 561 -5.19 -11.08 23.38
CA ASP A 561 -5.20 -12.06 24.46
C ASP A 561 -5.77 -11.50 25.76
N ASP A 562 -5.88 -12.34 26.80
CA ASP A 562 -6.39 -11.95 28.12
C ASP A 562 -5.51 -10.90 28.84
N ARG A 563 -4.26 -10.74 28.41
CA ARG A 563 -3.31 -9.76 28.96
C ARG A 563 -3.33 -8.43 28.21
N GLY A 564 -4.06 -8.38 27.11
CA GLY A 564 -4.21 -7.23 26.24
C GLY A 564 -3.12 -7.08 25.18
N GLN A 565 -2.28 -8.10 24.96
CA GLN A 565 -1.35 -8.14 23.83
C GLN A 565 -2.16 -8.27 22.54
N GLU A 566 -1.92 -7.36 21.60
CA GLU A 566 -2.60 -7.34 20.30
C GLU A 566 -1.69 -7.88 19.20
N TRP A 567 -2.30 -8.52 18.21
CA TRP A 567 -1.67 -8.93 16.95
C TRP A 567 -2.68 -8.89 15.81
N PHE A 568 -2.19 -9.01 14.59
CA PHE A 568 -3.03 -9.12 13.40
C PHE A 568 -2.94 -10.54 12.85
N GLU A 569 -4.08 -11.22 12.85
CA GLU A 569 -4.26 -12.60 12.45
C GLU A 569 -4.46 -12.70 10.94
N TYR A 570 -3.91 -13.76 10.35
CA TYR A 570 -4.00 -14.06 8.91
C TYR A 570 -4.44 -15.52 8.70
N GLY A 571 -4.44 -16.01 7.45
CA GLY A 571 -4.91 -17.35 7.09
C GLY A 571 -4.38 -18.47 7.99
N GLY A 572 -5.26 -19.42 8.31
CA GLY A 572 -5.01 -20.51 9.26
C GLY A 572 -5.13 -20.10 10.74
N GLY A 573 -5.18 -18.80 11.04
CA GLY A 573 -5.34 -18.24 12.37
C GLY A 573 -6.67 -18.54 13.07
N PHE A 574 -7.68 -18.92 12.30
CA PHE A 574 -9.02 -19.23 12.80
C PHE A 574 -9.33 -20.74 12.71
N GLY A 575 -8.31 -21.57 12.45
CA GLY A 575 -8.47 -23.01 12.19
C GLY A 575 -9.17 -23.30 10.87
N ASP A 576 -9.15 -22.35 9.94
CA ASP A 576 -9.61 -22.45 8.56
C ASP A 576 -8.67 -23.32 7.71
N VAL A 577 -9.26 -24.25 6.96
CA VAL A 577 -8.55 -25.22 6.10
C VAL A 577 -9.43 -25.52 4.87
N PRO A 578 -8.90 -25.47 3.64
CA PRO A 578 -7.55 -25.01 3.27
C PRO A 578 -7.36 -23.50 3.55
N ASN A 579 -6.12 -23.00 3.55
CA ASN A 579 -5.82 -21.56 3.64
C ASN A 579 -4.50 -21.23 2.92
N ASN A 580 -4.28 -19.95 2.63
CA ASN A 580 -3.08 -19.43 1.96
C ASN A 580 -2.16 -18.62 2.91
N GLY A 581 -2.23 -18.88 4.22
CA GLY A 581 -1.34 -18.27 5.20
C GLY A 581 -1.38 -16.74 5.20
N ASN A 582 -0.19 -16.11 5.14
CA ASN A 582 -0.04 -14.65 5.17
C ASN A 582 -0.11 -13.98 3.79
N PHE A 583 -0.59 -14.67 2.75
CA PHE A 583 -0.65 -14.10 1.40
C PHE A 583 -1.53 -12.84 1.31
N CYS A 584 -2.52 -12.70 2.20
CA CYS A 584 -3.31 -11.48 2.38
C CYS A 584 -2.65 -10.36 3.20
N ILE A 585 -1.33 -10.40 3.40
CA ILE A 585 -0.53 -9.38 4.09
C ILE A 585 0.43 -8.77 3.06
N ASP A 586 -0.17 -8.00 2.17
CA ASP A 586 0.34 -7.49 0.91
C ASP A 586 0.12 -5.98 0.71
N GLY A 587 -0.03 -5.24 1.81
CA GLY A 587 -0.31 -3.81 1.79
C GLY A 587 0.92 -2.89 1.85
N LEU A 588 0.78 -1.74 1.18
CA LEU A 588 1.62 -0.56 1.42
C LEU A 588 1.36 0.10 2.79
N VAL A 589 0.23 -0.19 3.43
CA VAL A 589 -0.04 0.16 4.83
C VAL A 589 -0.37 -1.07 5.66
N PHE A 590 0.10 -1.06 6.91
CA PHE A 590 -0.29 -2.05 7.90
C PHE A 590 -1.80 -1.97 8.19
N PRO A 591 -2.42 -2.98 8.85
CA PRO A 591 -3.87 -3.00 9.06
C PRO A 591 -4.42 -1.77 9.82
N ASP A 592 -3.57 -1.10 10.62
CA ASP A 592 -3.87 0.14 11.36
C ASP A 592 -3.58 1.43 10.58
N ARG A 593 -3.34 1.35 9.26
CA ARG A 593 -3.02 2.46 8.34
C ARG A 593 -1.69 3.16 8.61
N LYS A 594 -0.80 2.56 9.40
CA LYS A 594 0.58 3.06 9.45
C LYS A 594 1.29 2.79 8.11
N PRO A 595 1.94 3.79 7.51
CA PRO A 595 2.77 3.60 6.32
C PRO A 595 3.84 2.53 6.54
N SER A 596 3.96 1.59 5.60
CA SER A 596 5.12 0.70 5.53
C SER A 596 6.32 1.42 4.90
N PRO A 597 7.54 0.88 5.03
CA PRO A 597 8.69 1.36 4.26
C PRO A 597 8.42 1.38 2.75
N GLY A 598 7.64 0.42 2.24
CA GLY A 598 7.24 0.35 0.83
C GLY A 598 6.43 1.57 0.37
N LEU A 599 5.53 2.11 1.20
CA LEU A 599 4.76 3.31 0.85
C LEU A 599 5.65 4.56 0.78
N VAL A 600 6.64 4.66 1.65
CA VAL A 600 7.60 5.77 1.66
C VAL A 600 8.46 5.74 0.37
N GLU A 601 8.91 4.56 -0.03
CA GLU A 601 9.63 4.35 -1.30
C GLU A 601 8.74 4.61 -2.51
N TYR A 602 7.47 4.19 -2.47
CA TYR A 602 6.54 4.46 -3.55
C TYR A 602 6.29 5.96 -3.73
N LYS A 603 6.02 6.71 -2.64
CA LYS A 603 5.86 8.17 -2.68
C LYS A 603 7.01 8.86 -3.40
N LYS A 604 8.24 8.41 -3.17
CA LYS A 604 9.44 8.92 -3.84
C LYS A 604 9.49 8.51 -5.31
N ALA A 605 9.22 7.24 -5.61
CA ALA A 605 9.25 6.74 -6.98
C ALA A 605 8.29 7.53 -7.89
N ILE A 606 7.10 7.89 -7.40
CA ILE A 606 6.07 8.57 -8.21
C ILE A 606 5.98 10.08 -8.01
N GLU A 607 7.00 10.72 -7.42
CA GLU A 607 6.98 12.16 -7.11
C GLU A 607 6.68 13.02 -8.36
N PRO A 608 5.90 14.11 -8.23
CA PRO A 608 5.50 14.94 -9.37
C PRO A 608 6.56 15.98 -9.75
N ILE A 609 7.66 16.09 -9.01
CA ILE A 609 8.75 17.03 -9.29
C ILE A 609 10.04 16.24 -9.28
N HIS A 610 10.73 16.19 -10.41
CA HIS A 610 12.02 15.54 -10.51
C HIS A 610 13.13 16.57 -10.62
N THR A 611 14.22 16.33 -9.91
CA THR A 611 15.35 17.28 -9.84
C THR A 611 16.63 16.60 -10.29
N SER A 612 17.41 17.30 -11.11
CA SER A 612 18.76 16.88 -11.47
C SER A 612 19.76 18.00 -11.23
N LEU A 613 20.99 17.66 -10.86
CA LEU A 613 22.07 18.62 -10.66
C LEU A 613 22.78 18.91 -12.00
N ILE A 614 22.82 20.18 -12.41
CA ILE A 614 23.43 20.63 -13.65
C ILE A 614 24.85 21.17 -13.43
N ASP A 615 25.03 22.01 -12.40
CA ASP A 615 26.33 22.60 -12.04
C ASP A 615 26.48 22.63 -10.52
N ALA A 616 27.35 21.76 -9.99
CA ALA A 616 27.60 21.64 -8.55
C ALA A 616 28.31 22.88 -7.97
N GLU A 617 29.13 23.59 -8.75
CA GLU A 617 29.89 24.74 -8.25
C GLU A 617 29.01 25.98 -8.14
N LYS A 618 28.07 26.15 -9.09
CA LYS A 618 27.14 27.27 -9.12
C LYS A 618 25.80 26.97 -8.46
N LEU A 619 25.60 25.73 -8.02
CA LEU A 619 24.34 25.19 -7.50
C LEU A 619 23.17 25.42 -8.46
N ILE A 620 23.37 25.03 -9.72
CA ILE A 620 22.31 25.04 -10.73
C ILE A 620 21.69 23.65 -10.78
N ILE A 621 20.39 23.59 -10.56
CA ILE A 621 19.56 22.40 -10.66
C ILE A 621 18.57 22.57 -11.83
N ASN A 622 18.16 21.46 -12.44
CA ASN A 622 17.01 21.44 -13.34
C ASN A 622 15.81 20.88 -12.58
N ILE A 623 14.71 21.61 -12.57
CA ILE A 623 13.44 21.19 -11.98
C ILE A 623 12.52 20.79 -13.13
N ASP A 624 12.09 19.52 -13.13
CA ASP A 624 11.17 18.93 -14.11
C ASP A 624 9.78 18.79 -13.48
N ASN A 625 8.81 19.54 -14.00
CA ASN A 625 7.42 19.47 -13.55
C ASN A 625 6.72 18.31 -14.25
N ARG A 626 6.40 17.25 -13.50
CA ARG A 626 5.71 16.05 -13.99
C ARG A 626 4.22 16.02 -13.70
N TYR A 627 3.64 17.14 -13.23
CA TYR A 627 2.19 17.30 -13.25
C TYR A 627 1.67 17.38 -14.69
N ASP A 628 0.43 16.96 -14.88
CA ASP A 628 -0.27 16.93 -16.16
C ASP A 628 -1.02 18.24 -16.46
N PHE A 629 -1.45 18.95 -15.41
CA PHE A 629 -2.27 20.16 -15.52
C PHE A 629 -1.78 21.33 -14.65
N LEU A 630 -1.17 21.07 -13.48
CA LEU A 630 -0.69 22.10 -12.56
C LEU A 630 0.70 22.66 -12.94
N ASP A 631 0.88 23.96 -12.74
CA ASP A 631 2.22 24.57 -12.64
C ASP A 631 2.79 24.43 -11.22
N LEU A 632 4.06 24.79 -11.02
CA LEU A 632 4.73 24.70 -9.70
C LEU A 632 4.58 25.94 -8.81
N GLY A 633 3.69 26.89 -9.13
CA GLY A 633 3.50 28.11 -8.32
C GLY A 633 2.97 27.84 -6.91
N HIS A 634 2.38 26.68 -6.69
CA HIS A 634 1.88 26.21 -5.38
C HIS A 634 2.98 25.58 -4.49
N ILE A 635 4.24 25.60 -4.94
CA ILE A 635 5.36 24.91 -4.29
C ILE A 635 6.37 25.92 -3.72
N GLU A 636 6.81 25.63 -2.50
CA GLU A 636 7.96 26.26 -1.87
C GLU A 636 9.12 25.26 -1.86
N LEU A 637 10.32 25.74 -2.13
CA LEU A 637 11.56 24.98 -2.14
C LEU A 637 12.36 25.33 -0.89
N ARG A 638 12.61 24.34 -0.02
CA ARG A 638 13.50 24.44 1.12
C ARG A 638 14.79 23.71 0.80
N TRP A 639 15.92 24.40 0.83
CA TRP A 639 17.22 23.81 0.52
C TRP A 639 18.14 23.86 1.73
N ARG A 640 18.96 22.83 1.88
CA ARG A 640 19.95 22.70 2.96
C ARG A 640 21.26 22.20 2.38
N ILE A 641 22.37 22.77 2.81
CA ILE A 641 23.72 22.29 2.53
C ILE A 641 24.28 21.77 3.84
N HIS A 642 24.66 20.50 3.88
CA HIS A 642 25.12 19.86 5.12
C HIS A 642 26.31 18.93 4.86
N THR A 643 27.06 18.68 5.93
CA THR A 643 28.17 17.72 5.97
C THR A 643 28.24 17.11 7.36
N ASN A 644 28.35 15.78 7.45
CA ASN A 644 28.52 15.07 8.71
C ASN A 644 27.46 15.44 9.79
N GLY A 645 26.19 15.56 9.40
CA GLY A 645 25.10 15.96 10.31
C GLY A 645 25.05 17.45 10.67
N VAL A 646 26.01 18.26 10.18
CA VAL A 646 26.09 19.70 10.45
C VAL A 646 25.57 20.48 9.26
N ILE A 647 24.55 21.31 9.49
CA ILE A 647 24.04 22.26 8.49
C ILE A 647 25.04 23.40 8.31
N VAL A 648 25.54 23.56 7.08
CA VAL A 648 26.44 24.64 6.67
C VAL A 648 25.66 25.88 6.27
N ALA A 649 24.57 25.69 5.53
CA ALA A 649 23.65 26.74 5.10
C ALA A 649 22.28 26.15 4.80
N GLU A 650 21.25 26.96 4.91
CA GLU A 650 19.89 26.60 4.52
C GLU A 650 19.13 27.85 4.09
N GLY A 651 18.02 27.64 3.37
CA GLY A 651 17.14 28.72 2.96
C GLY A 651 15.89 28.20 2.28
N GLU A 652 14.99 29.14 2.01
CA GLU A 652 13.70 28.87 1.38
C GLU A 652 13.51 29.82 0.20
N MET A 653 12.83 29.36 -0.85
CA MET A 653 12.41 30.18 -1.97
C MET A 653 11.15 29.62 -2.61
N HIS A 654 10.33 30.48 -3.21
CA HIS A 654 9.24 29.99 -4.06
C HIS A 654 9.82 29.27 -5.28
N ALA A 655 9.21 28.14 -5.66
CA ALA A 655 9.51 27.52 -6.93
C ALA A 655 9.05 28.46 -8.07
N PRO A 656 9.77 28.52 -9.21
CA PRO A 656 9.24 29.18 -10.39
C PRO A 656 7.93 28.51 -10.81
N ALA A 657 6.98 29.26 -11.37
CA ALA A 657 5.72 28.73 -11.88
C ALA A 657 5.93 27.96 -13.21
N ILE A 658 6.74 26.90 -13.15
CA ILE A 658 7.07 26.03 -14.29
C ILE A 658 5.78 25.35 -14.73
N PRO A 659 5.32 25.55 -15.99
CA PRO A 659 4.09 24.92 -16.47
C PRO A 659 4.17 23.39 -16.43
N ALA A 660 3.01 22.73 -16.38
CA ALA A 660 2.90 21.27 -16.46
C ALA A 660 3.75 20.69 -17.62
N ARG A 661 4.50 19.62 -17.34
CA ARG A 661 5.38 18.91 -18.28
C ARG A 661 6.50 19.76 -18.90
N GLN A 662 6.91 20.83 -18.22
CA GLN A 662 8.05 21.64 -18.60
C GLN A 662 9.14 21.57 -17.52
N SER A 663 10.34 22.02 -17.88
CA SER A 663 11.47 22.10 -16.96
C SER A 663 12.18 23.44 -17.05
N GLU A 664 12.83 23.82 -15.96
CA GLU A 664 13.62 25.06 -15.88
C GLU A 664 14.89 24.85 -15.04
N ASN A 665 15.97 25.51 -15.45
CA ASN A 665 17.21 25.58 -14.67
C ASN A 665 17.08 26.67 -13.60
N VAL A 666 17.22 26.29 -12.34
CA VAL A 666 17.12 27.18 -11.17
C VAL A 666 18.45 27.20 -10.44
N ARG A 667 18.88 28.39 -10.04
CA ARG A 667 20.07 28.58 -9.21
C ARG A 667 19.66 28.69 -7.75
N ILE A 668 20.21 27.82 -6.89
CA ILE A 668 20.05 27.94 -5.44
C ILE A 668 20.78 29.22 -4.97
N PRO A 669 20.13 30.08 -4.16
CA PRO A 669 20.66 31.38 -3.75
C PRO A 669 21.72 31.26 -2.66
N PHE A 670 22.78 30.49 -2.93
CA PHE A 670 23.95 30.35 -2.06
C PHE A 670 25.23 30.43 -2.89
N ASP A 671 26.15 31.29 -2.48
CA ASP A 671 27.45 31.41 -3.11
C ASP A 671 28.49 30.54 -2.39
N LEU A 672 28.73 29.35 -2.94
CA LEU A 672 29.80 28.47 -2.47
C LEU A 672 31.16 29.17 -2.48
N GLU A 673 31.45 30.08 -3.41
CA GLU A 673 32.78 30.68 -3.55
C GLU A 673 33.14 31.71 -2.47
N SER A 674 32.20 32.55 -2.05
CA SER A 674 32.42 33.46 -0.93
C SER A 674 32.53 32.70 0.40
N SER A 675 31.76 31.62 0.56
CA SER A 675 31.91 30.70 1.70
C SER A 675 33.29 30.02 1.70
N ARG A 676 33.81 29.57 0.53
CA ARG A 676 35.19 29.03 0.39
C ARG A 676 36.25 29.98 0.96
N LYS A 677 36.11 31.31 0.79
CA LYS A 677 37.08 32.31 1.26
C LYS A 677 36.98 32.60 2.77
N ASN A 678 35.81 32.41 3.38
CA ASN A 678 35.57 32.67 4.81
C ASN A 678 35.68 31.41 5.70
N HIS A 679 35.46 30.21 5.15
CA HIS A 679 35.49 28.94 5.89
C HIS A 679 36.84 28.22 5.94
N ILE A 680 37.88 28.72 5.26
CA ILE A 680 39.26 28.21 5.43
C ILE A 680 39.77 28.39 6.87
N ASN A 681 39.13 29.23 7.70
CA ASN A 681 39.53 29.45 9.10
C ASN A 681 38.53 29.00 10.18
N THR A 682 37.27 28.69 9.90
CA THR A 682 36.23 28.68 10.97
C THR A 682 35.62 27.33 11.33
N THR A 683 35.61 26.32 10.46
CA THR A 683 34.98 25.02 10.79
C THR A 683 35.89 24.13 11.66
N ALA A 684 37.21 24.23 11.49
CA ALA A 684 38.19 23.55 12.35
C ALA A 684 38.39 24.22 13.72
N GLU A 685 37.98 25.47 13.88
CA GLU A 685 38.05 26.20 15.15
C GLU A 685 36.74 26.12 15.94
N LYS A 686 35.56 26.16 15.30
CA LYS A 686 34.27 25.99 16.00
C LYS A 686 34.03 24.57 16.53
N ALA A 687 34.57 23.53 15.89
CA ALA A 687 34.53 22.17 16.42
C ALA A 687 35.45 21.96 17.64
N LYS A 688 36.43 22.84 17.85
CA LYS A 688 37.35 22.78 19.00
C LYS A 688 36.81 23.42 20.28
N ASP A 689 35.80 24.29 20.17
CA ASP A 689 35.20 24.98 21.32
C ASP A 689 34.11 24.16 22.05
N LEU A 690 33.72 22.99 21.50
CA LEU A 690 32.88 22.01 22.17
C LEU A 690 33.77 20.91 22.79
N GLY A 691 34.21 21.15 24.03
CA GLY A 691 35.08 20.24 24.77
C GLY A 691 34.61 18.77 24.72
N ASN A 692 35.52 17.88 24.32
CA ASN A 692 35.40 16.41 24.20
C ASN A 692 34.65 15.80 22.98
N ILE A 693 34.39 16.53 21.89
CA ILE A 693 33.84 15.95 20.62
C ILE A 693 34.94 15.45 19.65
N GLY A 694 36.22 15.68 19.96
CA GLY A 694 37.34 15.45 19.02
C GLY A 694 37.43 14.05 18.39
N ASP A 695 37.15 12.99 19.16
CA ASP A 695 37.20 11.62 18.64
C ASP A 695 36.07 11.34 17.64
N TYR A 696 34.86 11.88 17.86
CA TYR A 696 33.70 11.62 17.00
C TYR A 696 33.83 12.27 15.63
N ASP A 697 34.16 13.57 15.59
CA ASP A 697 34.34 14.29 14.33
C ASP A 697 35.51 13.71 13.55
N GLU A 698 36.63 13.39 14.22
CA GLU A 698 37.78 12.72 13.59
C GLU A 698 37.37 11.39 12.93
N LEU A 699 36.61 10.56 13.63
CA LEU A 699 36.14 9.27 13.11
C LEU A 699 35.18 9.42 11.93
N LEU A 700 34.29 10.42 11.97
CA LEU A 700 33.48 10.76 10.81
C LEU A 700 34.37 11.15 9.63
N PHE A 701 35.41 11.95 9.81
CA PHE A 701 36.32 12.33 8.71
C PHE A 701 37.11 11.15 8.12
N MET A 702 37.21 10.02 8.82
CA MET A 702 37.92 8.82 8.35
C MET A 702 37.11 7.95 7.38
N GLY A 703 35.77 7.94 7.47
CA GLY A 703 34.92 7.18 6.55
C GLY A 703 34.84 7.79 5.14
N ARG A 704 34.34 7.02 4.16
CA ARG A 704 34.22 7.44 2.74
C ARG A 704 33.61 8.84 2.57
N TYR A 705 32.50 9.11 3.25
CA TYR A 705 31.74 10.36 3.15
C TYR A 705 32.25 11.44 4.11
N GLY A 706 33.39 11.24 4.77
CA GLY A 706 33.95 12.16 5.76
C GLY A 706 34.19 13.57 5.23
N ASN A 707 34.46 13.73 3.93
CA ASN A 707 34.62 15.02 3.27
C ASN A 707 33.44 15.37 2.35
N SER A 708 32.36 14.58 2.39
CA SER A 708 31.22 14.80 1.51
C SER A 708 30.36 15.95 2.00
N VAL A 709 29.90 16.75 1.06
CA VAL A 709 28.97 17.86 1.29
C VAL A 709 27.77 17.60 0.41
N PHE A 710 26.57 17.70 0.98
CA PHE A 710 25.32 17.39 0.30
C PHE A 710 24.47 18.64 0.18
N LEU A 711 23.84 18.81 -0.99
CA LEU A 711 22.71 19.69 -1.21
C LEU A 711 21.44 18.85 -1.09
N GLU A 712 20.59 19.20 -0.14
CA GLU A 712 19.27 18.62 0.10
C GLU A 712 18.19 19.65 -0.29
N ILE A 713 17.11 19.17 -0.91
CA ILE A 713 15.99 19.98 -1.36
C ILE A 713 14.69 19.29 -0.98
N ASP A 714 13.80 20.01 -0.30
CA ASP A 714 12.42 19.63 -0.02
C ASP A 714 11.48 20.54 -0.82
N TYR A 715 10.61 19.94 -1.62
CA TYR A 715 9.50 20.63 -2.28
C TYR A 715 8.26 20.47 -1.42
N VAL A 716 7.78 21.57 -0.85
CA VAL A 716 6.64 21.57 0.08
C VAL A 716 5.48 22.38 -0.46
N LEU A 717 4.27 22.07 0.00
CA LEU A 717 3.10 22.91 -0.28
C LEU A 717 3.28 24.29 0.34
N ALA A 718 3.12 25.35 -0.47
CA ALA A 718 3.18 26.73 0.00
C ALA A 718 1.93 27.12 0.81
N GLU A 719 0.79 26.48 0.56
CA GLU A 719 -0.50 26.77 1.18
C GLU A 719 -1.24 25.49 1.58
N ASN A 720 -2.30 25.63 2.39
CA ASN A 720 -3.15 24.50 2.75
C ASN A 720 -3.97 24.05 1.52
N LEU A 721 -3.97 22.75 1.26
CA LEU A 721 -4.89 22.10 0.34
C LEU A 721 -5.94 21.30 1.13
N LEU A 722 -7.00 20.85 0.45
CA LEU A 722 -8.06 20.05 1.08
C LEU A 722 -7.51 18.77 1.74
N TRP A 723 -6.42 18.21 1.22
CA TRP A 723 -5.87 16.92 1.63
C TRP A 723 -4.56 16.99 2.44
N ALA A 724 -3.91 18.16 2.52
CA ALA A 724 -2.69 18.35 3.30
C ALA A 724 -2.47 19.82 3.68
N LYS A 725 -1.74 20.06 4.76
CA LYS A 725 -1.38 21.40 5.23
C LYS A 725 -0.18 21.96 4.47
N ALA A 726 -0.02 23.29 4.47
CA ALA A 726 1.21 23.95 4.06
C ALA A 726 2.42 23.33 4.78
N GLY A 727 3.53 23.18 4.08
CA GLY A 727 4.74 22.50 4.57
C GLY A 727 4.76 20.98 4.35
N HIS A 728 3.68 20.36 3.85
CA HIS A 728 3.70 18.94 3.46
C HIS A 728 4.67 18.69 2.32
N ILE A 729 5.58 17.72 2.48
CA ILE A 729 6.60 17.37 1.49
C ILE A 729 5.97 16.58 0.34
N ILE A 730 6.13 17.09 -0.87
CA ILE A 730 5.65 16.51 -2.13
C ILE A 730 6.76 15.71 -2.83
N ALA A 731 7.96 16.28 -2.91
CA ALA A 731 9.11 15.69 -3.58
C ALA A 731 10.38 16.09 -2.85
N THR A 732 11.45 15.33 -3.06
CA THR A 732 12.73 15.55 -2.36
C THR A 732 13.91 15.30 -3.30
N ALA A 733 15.05 15.94 -3.08
CA ALA A 733 16.27 15.63 -3.82
C ALA A 733 17.49 15.79 -2.93
N GLN A 734 18.51 14.95 -3.16
CA GLN A 734 19.80 15.07 -2.49
C GLN A 734 20.93 14.82 -3.49
N PHE A 735 21.96 15.67 -3.46
CA PHE A 735 23.13 15.56 -4.34
C PHE A 735 24.41 15.77 -3.55
N GLU A 736 25.42 14.93 -3.78
CA GLU A 736 26.77 15.18 -3.31
C GLU A 736 27.43 16.29 -4.17
N ILE A 737 27.83 17.40 -3.55
CA ILE A 737 28.45 18.58 -4.19
C ILE A 737 29.95 18.73 -3.86
N SER A 738 30.51 17.83 -3.04
CA SER A 738 31.91 17.82 -2.57
C SER A 738 32.96 17.49 -3.62
N SER A 739 32.59 16.99 -4.80
CA SER A 739 33.52 16.89 -5.94
C SER A 739 34.03 18.27 -6.40
N ALA A 740 33.34 19.36 -6.00
CA ALA A 740 33.75 20.76 -6.11
C ALA A 740 34.52 21.33 -4.89
N LEU A 741 34.77 20.53 -3.85
CA LEU A 741 35.38 20.94 -2.57
C LEU A 741 36.62 20.10 -2.18
N ALA A 742 36.90 19.01 -2.90
CA ALA A 742 38.09 18.17 -2.67
C ALA A 742 39.37 18.86 -3.16
N SER A 743 39.91 19.81 -2.38
CA SER A 743 41.32 20.16 -2.51
C SER A 743 42.14 18.90 -2.22
N LYS A 744 42.89 18.42 -3.21
CA LYS A 744 43.92 17.38 -3.03
C LYS A 744 45.05 17.95 -2.16
N LYS A 745 44.80 18.14 -0.87
CA LYS A 745 45.83 18.03 0.13
C LYS A 745 45.50 16.79 0.92
N GLN A 746 46.12 15.67 0.51
CA GLN A 746 46.54 14.69 1.50
C GLN A 746 47.24 15.49 2.60
N ARG A 747 46.54 15.78 3.69
CA ARG A 747 47.23 16.02 4.95
C ARG A 747 47.97 14.72 5.16
N SER A 748 49.30 14.76 4.95
CA SER A 748 50.13 13.73 5.55
C SER A 748 49.86 13.87 7.04
N THR A 749 49.04 12.98 7.57
CA THR A 749 48.99 12.74 8.99
C THR A 749 50.41 12.32 9.29
N LYS A 750 51.19 13.23 9.90
CA LYS A 750 52.38 12.82 10.63
C LYS A 750 51.91 11.63 11.46
N LYS A 751 52.52 10.46 11.25
CA LYS A 751 52.33 9.30 12.13
C LYS A 751 52.28 9.85 13.54
N PRO A 752 51.17 9.69 14.28
CA PRO A 752 51.16 10.11 15.67
C PRO A 752 52.36 9.43 16.30
N THR A 753 53.15 10.20 17.01
CA THR A 753 54.31 9.72 17.74
C THR A 753 53.76 8.95 18.93
N GLN A 754 53.16 7.78 18.68
CA GLN A 754 52.67 6.90 19.72
C GLN A 754 53.89 6.20 20.32
N SER A 755 54.09 6.41 21.62
CA SER A 755 54.88 5.52 22.44
C SER A 755 54.38 4.09 22.20
N PRO A 756 55.25 3.09 21.97
CA PRO A 756 54.80 1.73 21.77
C PRO A 756 54.02 1.27 23.01
N VAL A 757 52.71 1.05 22.86
CA VAL A 757 51.91 0.40 23.90
C VAL A 757 52.47 -1.01 24.06
N LEU A 758 52.90 -1.33 25.28
CA LEU A 758 53.50 -2.61 25.62
C LEU A 758 52.40 -3.66 25.79
N PHE A 759 52.01 -4.27 24.68
CA PHE A 759 51.09 -5.40 24.74
C PHE A 759 51.78 -6.65 25.31
N THR A 760 51.13 -7.32 26.27
CA THR A 760 51.58 -8.61 26.80
C THR A 760 50.68 -9.73 26.28
N MET A 761 51.29 -10.77 25.71
CA MET A 761 50.58 -11.96 25.22
C MET A 761 50.64 -13.07 26.27
N ASN A 762 49.46 -13.53 26.70
CA ASN A 762 49.33 -14.66 27.61
C ASN A 762 48.63 -15.82 26.91
N TYR A 763 49.27 -16.98 26.93
CA TYR A 763 48.66 -18.23 26.48
C TYR A 763 47.93 -18.86 27.67
N GLY A 764 46.63 -19.12 27.54
CA GLY A 764 45.86 -19.81 28.58
C GLY A 764 46.43 -21.19 28.89
N ARG A 765 46.12 -21.74 30.08
CA ARG A 765 46.67 -23.03 30.57
C ARG A 765 46.50 -24.23 29.62
N SER A 766 45.60 -24.16 28.64
CA SER A 766 45.37 -25.20 27.62
C SER A 766 45.80 -24.82 26.19
N GLY A 767 46.39 -23.62 25.98
CA GLY A 767 46.80 -23.13 24.66
C GLY A 767 45.66 -22.77 23.69
N LYS A 768 44.39 -22.94 24.09
CA LYS A 768 43.19 -22.72 23.25
C LYS A 768 42.70 -21.27 23.21
N LYS A 769 43.12 -20.47 24.19
CA LYS A 769 42.72 -19.07 24.35
C LYS A 769 43.98 -18.23 24.45
N ILE A 770 44.06 -17.18 23.63
CA ILE A 770 45.16 -16.24 23.63
C ILE A 770 44.61 -14.89 24.07
N THR A 771 45.24 -14.30 25.07
CA THR A 771 44.86 -12.98 25.60
C THR A 771 45.96 -11.97 25.30
N ILE A 772 45.57 -10.85 24.68
CA ILE A 772 46.42 -9.69 24.45
C ILE A 772 45.98 -8.61 25.43
N LEU A 773 46.88 -8.22 26.32
CA LEU A 773 46.66 -7.18 27.33
C LEU A 773 47.31 -5.89 26.87
N GLY A 774 46.50 -4.85 26.69
CA GLY A 774 46.94 -3.47 26.61
C GLY A 774 46.90 -2.78 27.98
N GLU A 775 46.83 -1.45 28.00
CA GLU A 775 46.77 -0.65 29.23
C GLU A 775 45.38 -0.71 29.87
N ASP A 776 44.35 -0.36 29.11
CA ASP A 776 42.93 -0.45 29.47
C ASP A 776 42.18 -1.51 28.65
N SER A 777 42.76 -2.06 27.58
CA SER A 777 42.13 -3.09 26.74
C SER A 777 42.57 -4.53 27.00
N VAL A 778 41.62 -5.45 26.84
CA VAL A 778 41.84 -6.90 26.81
C VAL A 778 41.18 -7.46 25.55
N TYR A 779 41.98 -8.09 24.69
CA TYR A 779 41.51 -8.83 23.53
C TYR A 779 41.70 -10.33 23.75
N GLU A 780 40.67 -11.10 23.50
CA GLU A 780 40.69 -12.55 23.68
C GLU A 780 40.39 -13.26 22.35
N PHE A 781 41.27 -14.17 21.94
CA PHE A 781 41.14 -14.95 20.72
C PHE A 781 40.98 -16.44 21.04
N ASP A 782 40.09 -17.12 20.31
CA ASP A 782 40.05 -18.59 20.22
C ASP A 782 41.07 -19.03 19.16
N SER A 783 42.17 -19.63 19.59
CA SER A 783 43.24 -20.04 18.68
C SER A 783 42.87 -21.26 17.81
N LEU A 784 41.81 -21.99 18.16
CA LEU A 784 41.29 -23.10 17.36
C LEU A 784 40.36 -22.60 16.25
N ARG A 785 39.53 -21.59 16.55
CA ARG A 785 38.60 -20.99 15.58
C ARG A 785 39.17 -19.79 14.84
N GLY A 786 40.31 -19.28 15.28
CA GLY A 786 40.98 -18.12 14.71
C GLY A 786 40.13 -16.84 14.71
N SER A 787 39.22 -16.71 15.69
CA SER A 787 38.27 -15.61 15.81
C SER A 787 38.47 -14.85 17.12
N LEU A 788 38.05 -13.58 17.11
CA LEU A 788 37.97 -12.76 18.31
C LEU A 788 36.77 -13.23 19.17
N GLU A 789 37.05 -13.64 20.40
CA GLU A 789 36.05 -14.08 21.38
C GLU A 789 35.53 -12.91 22.19
N SER A 790 36.39 -11.95 22.57
CA SER A 790 35.94 -10.75 23.25
C SER A 790 36.90 -9.57 23.12
N TRP A 791 36.35 -8.36 23.24
CA TRP A 791 37.11 -7.14 23.45
C TRP A 791 36.53 -6.37 24.63
N THR A 792 37.37 -6.10 25.62
CA THR A 792 37.04 -5.33 26.82
C THR A 792 37.91 -4.09 26.86
N TYR A 793 37.34 -2.94 27.23
CA TYR A 793 38.06 -1.68 27.44
C TYR A 793 37.61 -1.05 28.77
N LYS A 794 38.54 -0.59 29.61
CA LYS A 794 38.25 -0.05 30.96
C LYS A 794 37.33 -0.95 31.80
N GLN A 795 37.56 -2.26 31.77
CA GLN A 795 36.75 -3.28 32.46
C GLN A 795 35.31 -3.46 31.93
N HIS A 796 34.90 -2.73 30.90
CA HIS A 796 33.62 -2.90 30.25
C HIS A 796 33.80 -3.64 28.92
N LYS A 797 32.98 -4.66 28.71
CA LYS A 797 32.99 -5.43 27.48
C LYS A 797 32.40 -4.57 26.35
N LEU A 798 33.06 -4.53 25.19
CA LEU A 798 32.58 -3.84 23.98
C LEU A 798 32.04 -4.85 22.96
N ILE A 799 32.73 -5.98 22.79
CA ILE A 799 32.31 -7.10 21.93
C ILE A 799 32.27 -8.36 22.79
N GLU A 800 31.13 -9.05 22.78
CA GLU A 800 30.95 -10.32 23.49
C GLU A 800 31.30 -11.55 22.70
N LYS A 801 31.22 -11.45 21.37
CA LYS A 801 31.62 -12.52 20.45
C LYS A 801 31.74 -11.99 19.02
N GLY A 802 32.69 -12.54 18.28
CA GLY A 802 32.85 -12.27 16.85
C GLY A 802 33.91 -11.18 16.59
N PRO A 803 34.13 -10.83 15.31
CA PRO A 803 33.28 -11.13 14.15
C PRO A 803 33.30 -12.60 13.69
N SER A 804 32.16 -13.07 13.19
CA SER A 804 31.98 -14.36 12.48
C SER A 804 31.33 -14.09 11.12
N LEU A 805 31.72 -14.82 10.07
CA LEU A 805 31.10 -14.73 8.75
C LEU A 805 29.61 -15.05 8.79
N SER A 806 28.82 -14.32 8.01
CA SER A 806 27.37 -14.52 7.88
C SER A 806 26.96 -14.47 6.40
N PHE A 807 26.27 -15.52 5.96
CA PHE A 807 25.74 -15.65 4.59
C PHE A 807 24.22 -15.86 4.57
N TRP A 808 23.58 -15.74 5.74
CA TRP A 808 22.15 -16.00 5.93
C TRP A 808 21.45 -14.80 6.57
N ARG A 809 20.20 -14.59 6.17
CA ARG A 809 19.25 -13.62 6.75
C ARG A 809 17.90 -14.33 6.88
N ALA A 810 17.02 -13.86 7.76
CA ALA A 810 15.67 -14.42 7.84
C ALA A 810 14.98 -14.24 6.48
N PRO A 811 14.43 -15.29 5.85
CA PRO A 811 13.74 -15.17 4.57
C PRO A 811 12.62 -14.14 4.61
N ILE A 812 12.50 -13.32 3.57
CA ILE A 812 11.34 -12.44 3.38
C ILE A 812 10.29 -13.12 2.50
N ASP A 813 9.06 -12.60 2.47
CA ASP A 813 7.97 -13.11 1.62
C ASP A 813 8.40 -13.30 0.15
N ASN A 814 9.14 -12.34 -0.40
CA ASN A 814 9.64 -12.38 -1.78
C ASN A 814 10.70 -13.48 -2.04
N ASP A 815 11.27 -14.09 -1.00
CA ASP A 815 12.22 -15.20 -1.13
C ASP A 815 11.51 -16.57 -1.30
N MET A 816 10.18 -16.63 -1.22
CA MET A 816 9.40 -17.89 -1.15
C MET A 816 9.70 -18.89 -2.29
N HIS A 817 9.96 -18.42 -3.51
CA HIS A 817 10.25 -19.28 -4.66
C HIS A 817 11.70 -19.80 -4.70
N ILE A 818 12.63 -19.18 -3.96
CA ILE A 818 14.05 -19.59 -3.90
C ILE A 818 14.40 -20.26 -2.57
N LEU A 819 13.56 -20.12 -1.55
CA LEU A 819 13.84 -20.60 -0.19
C LEU A 819 14.17 -22.09 -0.11
N SER A 820 13.39 -22.95 -0.77
CA SER A 820 13.65 -24.39 -0.83
C SER A 820 15.00 -24.69 -1.49
N THR A 821 15.36 -23.94 -2.54
CA THR A 821 16.66 -24.06 -3.20
C THR A 821 17.79 -23.66 -2.26
N TRP A 822 17.65 -22.55 -1.51
CA TRP A 822 18.65 -22.14 -0.51
C TRP A 822 18.81 -23.15 0.63
N CYS A 823 17.71 -23.70 1.15
CA CYS A 823 17.74 -24.56 2.32
C CYS A 823 18.04 -26.02 2.00
N GLU A 824 17.39 -26.59 1.00
CA GLU A 824 17.43 -28.04 0.74
C GLU A 824 18.53 -28.44 -0.24
N LYS A 825 18.89 -27.56 -1.18
CA LYS A 825 19.95 -27.83 -2.17
C LYS A 825 21.31 -27.27 -1.74
N TYR A 826 21.34 -26.01 -1.32
CA TYR A 826 22.60 -25.31 -1.01
C TYR A 826 22.94 -25.26 0.49
N PHE A 827 21.99 -25.57 1.37
CA PHE A 827 22.13 -25.52 2.83
C PHE A 827 22.65 -24.17 3.36
N LEU A 828 22.30 -23.05 2.73
CA LEU A 828 22.88 -21.73 3.06
C LEU A 828 22.64 -21.31 4.52
N HIS A 829 21.53 -21.73 5.11
CA HIS A 829 21.21 -21.51 6.54
C HIS A 829 22.13 -22.28 7.51
N LEU A 830 22.89 -23.27 7.02
CA LEU A 830 23.83 -24.09 7.80
C LEU A 830 25.29 -23.75 7.51
N PHE A 831 25.57 -22.52 7.09
CA PHE A 831 26.93 -22.10 6.75
C PHE A 831 27.92 -22.30 7.92
N GLN A 832 29.11 -22.82 7.63
CA GLN A 832 30.12 -23.13 8.64
C GLN A 832 31.45 -22.44 8.35
N GLU A 833 32.18 -22.11 9.40
CA GLU A 833 33.56 -21.62 9.35
C GLU A 833 34.51 -22.71 9.82
N ASP A 834 35.52 -23.03 9.01
CA ASP A 834 36.59 -23.95 9.34
C ASP A 834 37.94 -23.21 9.25
N ALA A 835 38.46 -22.79 10.40
CA ALA A 835 39.77 -22.16 10.50
C ALA A 835 40.87 -23.20 10.23
N ARG A 836 41.59 -23.00 9.12
CA ARG A 836 42.67 -23.89 8.66
C ARG A 836 44.01 -23.51 9.27
N GLU A 837 44.24 -22.21 9.44
CA GLU A 837 45.47 -21.68 9.98
C GLU A 837 45.13 -20.49 10.88
N PHE A 838 45.83 -20.38 12.01
CA PHE A 838 45.79 -19.22 12.88
C PHE A 838 47.22 -18.89 13.35
N ASP A 839 47.61 -17.63 13.21
CA ASP A 839 48.91 -17.15 13.64
C ASP A 839 48.80 -15.81 14.37
N LEU A 840 49.70 -15.58 15.32
CA LEU A 840 49.82 -14.32 16.04
C LEU A 840 51.25 -13.83 15.94
N ARG A 841 51.44 -12.63 15.42
CA ARG A 841 52.77 -12.05 15.20
C ARG A 841 52.80 -10.56 15.49
N LYS A 842 53.99 -10.08 15.84
CA LYS A 842 54.26 -8.65 16.02
C LYS A 842 54.90 -8.11 14.75
N GLU A 843 54.27 -7.15 14.09
CA GLU A 843 54.72 -6.56 12.83
C GLU A 843 54.76 -5.04 12.98
N ASN A 844 55.90 -4.39 12.72
CA ASN A 844 56.03 -2.93 12.71
C ASN A 844 55.53 -2.18 13.99
N GLY A 845 55.46 -2.86 15.13
CA GLY A 845 54.95 -2.30 16.39
C GLY A 845 53.49 -2.66 16.70
N GLU A 846 52.77 -3.24 15.75
CA GLU A 846 51.38 -3.71 15.86
C GLU A 846 51.33 -5.21 16.19
N ILE A 847 50.22 -5.68 16.78
CA ILE A 847 49.94 -7.12 16.89
C ILE A 847 48.96 -7.51 15.80
N VAL A 848 49.31 -8.54 15.03
CA VAL A 848 48.47 -9.08 13.96
C VAL A 848 48.08 -10.51 14.28
N ALA A 849 46.79 -10.75 14.50
CA ALA A 849 46.21 -12.09 14.50
C ALA A 849 45.72 -12.41 13.08
N GLY A 850 46.31 -13.41 12.43
CA GLY A 850 45.93 -13.87 11.10
C GLY A 850 45.13 -15.16 11.20
N SER A 851 44.06 -15.26 10.41
CA SER A 851 43.26 -16.48 10.28
C SER A 851 42.95 -16.76 8.81
N MET A 852 43.18 -18.01 8.39
CA MET A 852 42.77 -18.54 7.09
C MET A 852 41.55 -19.44 7.30
N ILE A 853 40.42 -19.09 6.71
CA ILE A 853 39.12 -19.72 6.97
C ILE A 853 38.59 -20.30 5.67
N TRP A 854 38.17 -21.56 5.71
CA TRP A 854 37.30 -22.13 4.69
C TRP A 854 35.86 -22.01 5.17
N ALA A 855 35.05 -21.23 4.46
CA ALA A 855 33.69 -20.94 4.84
C ALA A 855 32.73 -21.57 3.81
N ALA A 856 31.96 -22.58 4.21
CA ALA A 856 31.06 -23.30 3.30
C ALA A 856 29.87 -23.93 4.03
N PRO A 857 28.73 -24.16 3.34
CA PRO A 857 27.68 -25.01 3.85
C PRO A 857 28.09 -26.50 3.83
N PRO A 858 27.46 -27.36 4.65
CA PRO A 858 27.72 -28.78 4.65
C PRO A 858 27.44 -29.41 3.27
N SER A 859 28.25 -30.41 2.90
CA SER A 859 28.11 -31.20 1.67
C SER A 859 28.21 -30.40 0.36
N GLN A 860 28.68 -29.14 0.40
CA GLN A 860 28.89 -28.33 -0.80
C GLN A 860 30.33 -28.45 -1.31
N GLY A 861 30.48 -28.63 -2.63
CA GLY A 861 31.78 -28.65 -3.32
C GLY A 861 32.35 -27.25 -3.62
N TRP A 862 31.79 -26.22 -3.00
CA TRP A 862 32.14 -24.82 -3.16
C TRP A 862 32.07 -24.10 -1.80
N GLY A 863 32.72 -22.96 -1.71
CA GLY A 863 32.73 -22.12 -0.51
C GLY A 863 33.56 -20.87 -0.73
N PHE A 864 33.98 -20.23 0.34
CA PHE A 864 34.87 -19.08 0.32
C PHE A 864 36.17 -19.40 1.04
N GLU A 865 37.28 -19.13 0.36
CA GLU A 865 38.59 -19.00 0.99
C GLU A 865 38.70 -17.58 1.54
N CYS A 866 38.69 -17.48 2.86
CA CYS A 866 38.72 -16.22 3.58
C CYS A 866 40.05 -16.04 4.31
N ARG A 867 40.50 -14.80 4.36
CA ARG A 867 41.65 -14.36 5.16
C ARG A 867 41.22 -13.21 6.04
N ALA A 868 41.25 -13.41 7.35
CA ALA A 868 41.01 -12.36 8.33
C ALA A 868 42.33 -11.92 8.97
N ARG A 869 42.57 -10.61 9.04
CA ARG A 869 43.67 -10.01 9.81
C ARG A 869 43.09 -9.05 10.84
N TYR A 870 43.32 -9.35 12.12
CA TYR A 870 43.02 -8.46 13.23
C TYR A 870 44.30 -7.70 13.59
N ILE A 871 44.34 -6.41 13.27
CA ILE A 871 45.52 -5.56 13.44
C ILE A 871 45.26 -4.63 14.62
N ILE A 872 45.89 -4.92 15.76
CA ILE A 872 45.79 -4.12 16.99
C ILE A 872 46.92 -3.10 16.98
N ASN A 873 46.55 -1.84 16.79
CA ASN A 873 47.48 -0.72 16.61
C ASN A 873 47.81 -0.05 17.95
N ASP A 874 46.78 0.18 18.76
CA ASP A 874 46.87 0.79 20.09
C ASP A 874 45.77 0.25 21.00
N ASP A 875 45.70 0.78 22.22
CA ASP A 875 44.81 0.29 23.27
C ASP A 875 43.32 0.59 23.03
N ARG A 876 43.00 1.53 22.14
CA ARG A 876 41.61 1.94 21.84
C ARG A 876 41.15 1.49 20.46
N ARG A 877 42.07 1.12 19.56
CA ARG A 877 41.77 0.88 18.14
C ARG A 877 42.35 -0.42 17.62
N TRP A 878 41.55 -1.12 16.83
CA TRP A 878 41.99 -2.27 16.04
C TRP A 878 41.29 -2.29 14.68
N ARG A 879 41.91 -2.94 13.69
CA ARG A 879 41.35 -3.07 12.34
C ARG A 879 41.08 -4.53 12.01
N LEU A 880 39.94 -4.79 11.39
CA LEU A 880 39.66 -6.02 10.67
C LEU A 880 39.95 -5.78 9.20
N GLU A 881 40.83 -6.59 8.62
CA GLU A 881 40.88 -6.75 7.17
C GLU A 881 40.44 -8.17 6.83
N LEU A 882 39.25 -8.30 6.26
CA LEU A 882 38.66 -9.56 5.87
C LEU A 882 38.50 -9.61 4.36
N PHE A 883 39.23 -10.50 3.71
CA PHE A 883 39.07 -10.80 2.30
C PHE A 883 38.46 -12.19 2.13
N GLY A 884 37.51 -12.35 1.22
CA GLY A 884 36.95 -13.65 0.87
C GLY A 884 36.83 -13.84 -0.63
N LYS A 885 37.19 -15.02 -1.11
CA LYS A 885 37.11 -15.40 -2.52
C LYS A 885 36.32 -16.70 -2.69
N PRO A 886 35.30 -16.73 -3.56
CA PRO A 886 34.63 -17.98 -3.94
C PRO A 886 35.64 -18.96 -4.55
N SER A 887 35.61 -20.21 -4.09
CA SER A 887 36.51 -21.27 -4.53
C SER A 887 35.76 -22.62 -4.59
N GLY A 888 36.38 -23.62 -5.21
CA GLY A 888 35.77 -24.93 -5.49
C GLY A 888 35.07 -25.00 -6.85
N ASN A 889 34.07 -25.89 -6.96
CA ASN A 889 33.38 -26.16 -8.22
C ASN A 889 32.40 -25.02 -8.57
N SER A 890 32.80 -24.13 -9.49
CA SER A 890 32.00 -22.98 -9.92
C SER A 890 30.65 -23.35 -10.54
N ALA A 891 30.52 -24.55 -11.14
CA ALA A 891 29.24 -25.03 -11.67
C ALA A 891 28.21 -25.34 -10.57
N ALA A 892 28.66 -25.48 -9.31
CA ALA A 892 27.82 -25.70 -8.15
C ALA A 892 27.45 -24.41 -7.42
N PHE A 893 27.91 -23.23 -7.87
CA PHE A 893 27.59 -21.97 -7.19
C PHE A 893 26.09 -21.66 -7.31
N PRO A 894 25.44 -21.15 -6.25
CA PRO A 894 24.08 -20.63 -6.33
C PRO A 894 24.02 -19.38 -7.22
N GLU A 895 22.88 -19.19 -7.90
CA GLU A 895 22.67 -18.01 -8.74
C GLU A 895 22.57 -16.71 -7.94
N MET A 896 22.12 -16.80 -6.69
CA MET A 896 22.12 -15.72 -5.71
C MET A 896 22.17 -16.28 -4.28
N ILE A 897 22.71 -15.50 -3.35
CA ILE A 897 22.81 -15.79 -1.91
C ILE A 897 22.22 -14.63 -1.10
N PRO A 898 21.69 -14.88 0.13
CA PRO A 898 20.97 -13.85 0.87
C PRO A 898 21.83 -12.66 1.32
N ARG A 899 23.04 -12.92 1.84
CA ARG A 899 24.01 -11.88 2.22
C ARG A 899 25.46 -12.38 2.12
N ILE A 900 26.40 -11.43 2.17
CA ILE A 900 27.81 -11.66 2.50
C ILE A 900 28.19 -10.61 3.55
N GLY A 901 28.52 -11.05 4.76
CA GLY A 901 28.84 -10.15 5.85
C GLY A 901 29.50 -10.82 7.03
N ILE A 902 29.51 -10.10 8.15
CA ILE A 902 29.92 -10.59 9.46
C ILE A 902 28.87 -10.26 10.51
N LYS A 903 28.80 -11.09 11.55
CA LYS A 903 27.95 -10.91 12.73
C LYS A 903 28.81 -10.73 13.97
N LEU A 904 28.38 -9.82 14.84
CA LEU A 904 28.97 -9.58 16.17
C LEU A 904 27.88 -9.65 17.24
N ARG A 905 28.27 -10.09 18.45
CA ARG A 905 27.46 -9.93 19.66
C ARG A 905 28.00 -8.78 20.48
N LEU A 906 27.17 -7.80 20.77
CA LEU A 906 27.48 -6.67 21.64
C LEU A 906 26.71 -6.81 22.97
N PRO A 907 27.20 -6.23 24.07
CA PRO A 907 26.47 -6.24 25.33
C PRO A 907 25.07 -5.63 25.19
N LEU A 908 24.11 -6.19 25.93
CA LEU A 908 22.80 -5.59 26.08
C LEU A 908 22.91 -4.22 26.79
N GLY A 909 22.16 -3.23 26.33
CA GLY A 909 22.15 -1.86 26.90
C GLY A 909 22.81 -0.79 26.04
N PHE A 910 23.47 -1.17 24.93
CA PHE A 910 23.88 -0.23 23.89
C PHE A 910 22.67 0.18 23.02
N ASP A 911 21.88 1.11 23.56
CA ASP A 911 20.58 1.54 23.01
C ASP A 911 20.66 2.87 22.25
N VAL A 912 21.85 3.45 22.07
CA VAL A 912 22.03 4.68 21.29
C VAL A 912 22.91 4.38 20.08
N ILE A 913 22.26 4.24 18.92
CA ILE A 913 22.89 3.95 17.64
C ILE A 913 22.91 5.24 16.81
N ARG A 914 24.08 5.59 16.29
CA ARG A 914 24.22 6.57 15.22
C ARG A 914 24.91 5.96 14.02
N TRP A 915 24.55 6.40 12.84
CA TRP A 915 25.25 5.97 11.64
C TRP A 915 25.29 7.08 10.60
N ARG A 916 26.31 7.06 9.74
CA ARG A 916 26.34 7.85 8.52
C ARG A 916 26.09 6.95 7.33
N GLY A 917 25.00 7.20 6.62
CA GLY A 917 24.54 6.37 5.52
C GLY A 917 23.09 6.70 5.17
N TYR A 918 22.43 5.81 4.41
CA TYR A 918 21.01 5.99 4.09
C TYR A 918 20.14 5.88 5.35
N GLY A 919 19.15 6.77 5.46
CA GLY A 919 18.15 6.80 6.53
C GLY A 919 17.10 7.90 6.33
N PRO A 920 16.20 8.10 7.31
CA PRO A 920 16.18 7.43 8.62
C PRO A 920 15.58 6.01 8.62
N GLY A 921 14.81 5.66 7.58
CA GLY A 921 14.13 4.38 7.44
C GLY A 921 15.04 3.25 6.96
N GLU A 922 14.44 2.10 6.69
CA GLU A 922 15.14 0.97 6.07
C GLU A 922 15.57 1.28 4.65
N ALA A 923 16.72 0.71 4.26
CA ALA A 923 17.27 0.84 2.93
C ALA A 923 17.89 -0.50 2.48
N TYR A 924 17.53 -0.95 1.30
CA TYR A 924 18.10 -2.11 0.60
C TYR A 924 18.67 -1.70 -0.75
N CYS A 925 19.38 -2.60 -1.43
CA CYS A 925 20.06 -2.25 -2.66
C CYS A 925 19.11 -1.86 -3.82
N ASP A 926 17.85 -2.27 -3.74
CA ASP A 926 16.77 -2.02 -4.71
C ASP A 926 15.57 -1.26 -4.10
N SER A 927 15.69 -0.78 -2.85
CA SER A 927 14.65 -0.04 -2.13
C SER A 927 15.32 0.95 -1.16
N ARG A 928 15.68 2.14 -1.66
CA ARG A 928 16.45 3.16 -0.90
C ARG A 928 16.28 4.59 -1.42
N SER A 929 15.45 4.78 -2.43
CA SER A 929 15.36 6.04 -3.16
C SER A 929 14.78 7.15 -2.29
N ALA A 930 13.92 6.81 -1.32
CA ALA A 930 13.33 7.77 -0.39
C ALA A 930 14.26 8.13 0.77
N GLN A 931 15.30 7.31 1.00
CA GLN A 931 16.25 7.52 2.08
C GLN A 931 17.32 8.55 1.68
N ARG A 932 17.80 9.32 2.66
CA ARG A 932 18.86 10.34 2.49
C ARG A 932 20.15 9.87 3.13
N ILE A 933 21.28 10.31 2.58
CA ILE A 933 22.58 10.13 3.21
C ILE A 933 22.79 11.26 4.22
N ASP A 934 22.84 10.93 5.50
CA ASP A 934 23.17 11.88 6.58
C ASP A 934 23.67 11.11 7.82
N VAL A 935 23.88 11.82 8.92
CA VAL A 935 24.14 11.25 10.24
C VAL A 935 22.83 11.12 11.03
N TRP A 936 22.41 9.88 11.22
CA TRP A 936 21.14 9.52 11.87
C TRP A 936 21.35 9.01 13.29
N LYS A 937 20.28 9.03 14.09
CA LYS A 937 20.25 8.50 15.47
C LYS A 937 18.97 7.72 15.74
N ALA A 938 19.12 6.53 16.32
CA ALA A 938 18.04 5.62 16.67
C ALA A 938 18.31 4.86 17.98
N SER A 939 17.22 4.42 18.60
CA SER A 939 17.25 3.30 19.56
C SER A 939 17.12 1.96 18.84
N ILE A 940 17.43 0.86 19.54
CA ILE A 940 17.29 -0.49 18.97
C ILE A 940 15.84 -0.76 18.52
N LYS A 941 14.87 -0.28 19.32
CA LYS A 941 13.44 -0.38 19.00
C LYS A 941 13.05 0.38 17.74
N GLN A 942 13.67 1.53 17.46
CA GLN A 942 13.39 2.33 16.27
C GLN A 942 14.05 1.77 15.00
N LEU A 943 15.04 0.89 15.14
CA LEU A 943 15.65 0.20 14.00
C LEU A 943 14.86 -1.05 13.57
N HIS A 944 13.94 -1.53 14.41
CA HIS A 944 13.10 -2.68 14.11
C HIS A 944 11.83 -2.26 13.36
N THR A 945 11.51 -2.97 12.28
CA THR A 945 10.24 -2.82 11.55
C THR A 945 9.33 -4.00 11.83
N PRO A 946 8.16 -3.77 12.45
CA PRO A 946 7.27 -4.84 12.93
C PRO A 946 6.36 -5.35 11.81
N TYR A 947 6.92 -6.03 10.81
CA TYR A 947 6.14 -6.73 9.80
C TYR A 947 5.18 -7.75 10.45
N ILE A 948 3.95 -7.87 9.93
CA ILE A 948 2.91 -8.72 10.54
C ILE A 948 3.38 -10.17 10.69
N ARG A 949 3.99 -10.72 9.63
CA ARG A 949 4.82 -11.93 9.71
C ARG A 949 6.28 -11.48 9.91
N PRO A 950 6.94 -11.86 11.02
CA PRO A 950 8.35 -11.56 11.24
C PRO A 950 9.25 -12.06 10.10
N GLN A 951 10.21 -11.22 9.70
CA GLN A 951 11.20 -11.49 8.65
C GLN A 951 12.36 -10.48 8.71
N GLU A 952 13.37 -10.61 7.83
CA GLU A 952 14.51 -9.68 7.82
C GLU A 952 14.01 -8.23 7.75
N ASN A 953 14.57 -7.39 8.62
CA ASN A 953 14.24 -5.98 8.75
C ASN A 953 15.45 -5.19 9.29
N GLY A 954 15.31 -3.87 9.36
CA GLY A 954 16.23 -2.93 9.99
C GLY A 954 17.48 -2.59 9.17
N ASN A 955 17.59 -3.04 7.91
CA ASN A 955 18.81 -2.81 7.12
C ASN A 955 19.05 -1.33 6.84
N ARG A 956 20.33 -0.91 6.87
CA ARG A 956 20.81 0.44 6.55
C ARG A 956 21.91 0.36 5.51
N TYR A 957 21.54 0.64 4.27
CA TYR A 957 22.44 0.61 3.12
C TYR A 957 23.46 1.77 3.11
N GLY A 958 24.61 1.54 2.48
CA GLY A 958 25.57 2.60 2.15
C GLY A 958 26.18 3.30 3.37
N THR A 959 26.40 2.57 4.45
CA THR A 959 26.90 3.07 5.72
C THR A 959 28.43 3.01 5.78
N ASP A 960 29.09 4.06 6.25
CA ASP A 960 30.56 4.10 6.38
C ASP A 960 31.07 4.44 7.79
N ALA A 961 30.19 4.86 8.68
CA ALA A 961 30.49 5.08 10.09
C ALA A 961 29.29 4.69 10.95
N ILE A 962 29.53 3.91 12.01
CA ILE A 962 28.51 3.45 12.96
C ILE A 962 29.04 3.72 14.37
N PHE A 963 28.20 4.24 15.26
CA PHE A 963 28.51 4.50 16.65
C PHE A 963 27.42 3.85 17.51
N ILE A 964 27.81 2.91 18.35
CA ILE A 964 26.91 2.14 19.20
C ILE A 964 27.35 2.36 20.64
N THR A 965 26.49 3.01 21.42
CA THR A 965 26.81 3.44 22.78
C THR A 965 25.68 3.15 23.74
N ASP A 966 26.01 3.03 25.02
CA ASP A 966 25.05 3.15 26.11
C ASP A 966 24.58 4.62 26.27
N ARG A 967 23.73 4.86 27.25
CA ARG A 967 23.21 6.21 27.54
C ARG A 967 24.25 7.17 28.14
N ASN A 968 25.41 6.66 28.56
CA ASN A 968 26.50 7.46 29.11
C ASN A 968 27.54 7.83 28.05
N GLY A 969 27.38 7.37 26.80
CA GLY A 969 28.33 7.60 25.71
C GLY A 969 29.51 6.61 25.70
N PHE A 970 29.41 5.51 26.45
CA PHE A 970 30.39 4.43 26.45
C PHE A 970 29.99 3.37 25.41
N GLY A 971 30.92 2.92 24.58
CA GLY A 971 30.64 1.93 23.54
C GLY A 971 31.74 1.83 22.49
N LEU A 972 31.36 1.65 21.23
CA LEU A 972 32.31 1.57 20.12
C LEU A 972 31.85 2.31 18.86
N ALA A 973 32.83 2.74 18.07
CA ALA A 973 32.66 3.16 16.69
C ALA A 973 33.22 2.11 15.74
N ILE A 974 32.60 2.03 14.56
CA ILE A 974 33.01 1.16 13.46
C ILE A 974 33.06 2.02 12.21
N ILE A 975 34.25 2.17 11.63
CA ILE A 975 34.49 2.98 10.44
C ILE A 975 34.88 2.05 9.29
N SER A 976 34.25 2.24 8.14
CA SER A 976 34.54 1.49 6.93
C SER A 976 35.05 2.40 5.83
N GLU A 977 36.11 1.99 5.14
CA GLU A 977 36.64 2.73 3.99
C GLU A 977 35.70 2.65 2.78
N LYS A 978 34.96 1.54 2.65
CA LYS A 978 33.94 1.32 1.63
C LYS A 978 32.58 1.21 2.31
N PRO A 979 31.50 1.79 1.74
CA PRO A 979 30.18 1.65 2.34
C PRO A 979 29.78 0.19 2.46
N ILE A 980 29.25 -0.14 3.62
CA ILE A 980 28.70 -1.43 4.00
C ILE A 980 27.20 -1.28 4.25
N GLU A 981 26.53 -2.37 4.55
CA GLU A 981 25.18 -2.36 5.11
C GLU A 981 25.24 -2.81 6.57
N PHE A 982 24.29 -2.39 7.41
CA PHE A 982 24.19 -2.92 8.75
C PHE A 982 22.75 -3.08 9.21
N SER A 983 22.55 -4.01 10.14
CA SER A 983 21.34 -4.13 10.94
C SER A 983 21.70 -4.43 12.40
N TYR A 984 20.87 -3.98 13.34
CA TYR A 984 21.13 -4.08 14.77
C TYR A 984 19.87 -4.45 15.55
N HIS A 985 19.91 -5.58 16.23
CA HIS A 985 18.75 -6.21 16.88
C HIS A 985 19.11 -6.76 18.26
N ASP A 986 18.11 -7.07 19.07
CA ASP A 986 18.24 -7.83 20.32
C ASP A 986 17.76 -9.29 20.17
N TYR A 987 17.67 -9.79 18.93
CA TYR A 987 17.29 -11.17 18.61
C TYR A 987 18.23 -11.77 17.55
N ASP A 988 18.36 -13.10 17.55
CA ASP A 988 19.04 -13.84 16.47
C ASP A 988 18.07 -14.13 15.31
N VAL A 989 18.61 -14.43 14.12
CA VAL A 989 17.84 -14.68 12.87
C VAL A 989 16.73 -15.73 13.06
N ASP A 990 17.03 -16.84 13.73
CA ASP A 990 16.08 -17.93 13.97
C ASP A 990 14.85 -17.48 14.78
N ALA A 991 14.94 -16.39 15.56
CA ALA A 991 13.79 -15.87 16.31
C ALA A 991 12.71 -15.30 15.38
N LEU A 992 13.12 -14.71 14.25
CA LEU A 992 12.18 -14.25 13.22
C LEU A 992 11.56 -15.44 12.49
N GLU A 993 12.36 -16.45 12.14
CA GLU A 993 11.89 -17.62 11.39
C GLU A 993 10.91 -18.50 12.16
N ASN A 994 11.05 -18.55 13.49
CA ASN A 994 10.20 -19.35 14.36
C ASN A 994 8.94 -18.62 14.84
N ALA A 995 8.93 -17.28 14.79
CA ALA A 995 7.81 -16.47 15.26
C ALA A 995 6.74 -16.34 14.18
N ARG A 996 5.47 -16.53 14.57
CA ARG A 996 4.35 -16.29 13.67
C ARG A 996 3.96 -14.81 13.68
N TYR A 997 4.08 -14.14 14.82
CA TYR A 997 3.81 -12.73 14.99
C TYR A 997 4.96 -12.01 15.70
N ASP A 998 5.03 -10.70 15.51
CA ASP A 998 6.07 -9.83 16.08
C ASP A 998 6.29 -10.01 17.60
N HIS A 999 5.21 -10.09 18.38
CA HIS A 999 5.28 -10.24 19.83
C HIS A 999 5.78 -11.62 20.32
N GLU A 1000 5.94 -12.59 19.41
CA GLU A 1000 6.49 -13.92 19.70
C GLU A 1000 8.01 -14.00 19.50
N ILE A 1001 8.64 -12.94 18.98
CA ILE A 1001 10.09 -12.87 18.78
C ILE A 1001 10.81 -13.05 20.12
N VAL A 1002 11.67 -14.07 20.19
CA VAL A 1002 12.45 -14.37 21.38
C VAL A 1002 13.71 -13.51 21.42
N HIS A 1003 13.74 -12.54 22.33
CA HIS A 1003 14.91 -11.68 22.55
C HIS A 1003 16.05 -12.40 23.28
N THR A 1004 17.28 -11.99 22.96
CA THR A 1004 18.55 -12.52 23.46
C THR A 1004 19.12 -11.65 24.58
N PRO A 1005 20.01 -12.18 25.44
CA PRO A 1005 20.66 -11.41 26.50
C PRO A 1005 21.83 -10.52 26.00
N TYR A 1006 21.93 -10.32 24.69
CA TYR A 1006 22.94 -9.52 23.99
C TYR A 1006 22.28 -8.83 22.80
N CYS A 1007 22.99 -7.91 22.14
CA CYS A 1007 22.56 -7.36 20.86
C CYS A 1007 23.33 -8.03 19.72
N VAL A 1008 22.68 -8.21 18.59
CA VAL A 1008 23.22 -8.76 17.35
C VAL A 1008 23.45 -7.61 16.37
N LEU A 1009 24.71 -7.43 15.97
CA LEU A 1009 25.11 -6.49 14.91
C LEU A 1009 25.53 -7.27 13.66
N ASN A 1010 24.85 -7.03 12.55
CA ASN A 1010 25.29 -7.50 11.23
C ASN A 1010 25.99 -6.36 10.50
N LEU A 1011 27.16 -6.64 9.91
CA LEU A 1011 27.90 -5.72 9.05
C LEU A 1011 28.13 -6.44 7.71
N ASP A 1012 27.41 -6.01 6.69
CA ASP A 1012 27.37 -6.70 5.41
C ASP A 1012 28.19 -5.97 4.36
N PHE A 1013 28.98 -6.74 3.61
CA PHE A 1013 29.56 -6.24 2.36
C PHE A 1013 28.46 -5.96 1.34
N ALA A 1014 27.46 -6.83 1.29
CA ALA A 1014 26.27 -6.68 0.47
C ALA A 1014 25.15 -7.62 0.94
N GLN A 1015 23.92 -7.20 0.72
CA GLN A 1015 22.73 -8.04 0.83
C GLN A 1015 22.05 -8.21 -0.54
N ASN A 1016 21.32 -9.31 -0.73
CA ASN A 1016 20.46 -9.47 -1.90
C ASN A 1016 19.30 -8.47 -1.85
N GLY A 1017 18.84 -8.00 -3.01
CA GLY A 1017 17.66 -7.13 -3.11
C GLY A 1017 16.41 -7.79 -2.53
N ILE A 1018 15.43 -6.97 -2.16
CA ILE A 1018 14.15 -7.47 -1.61
C ILE A 1018 13.18 -7.88 -2.71
N GLY A 1019 13.26 -7.29 -3.91
CA GLY A 1019 12.38 -7.61 -5.04
C GLY A 1019 10.88 -7.45 -4.72
N SER A 1020 10.03 -7.99 -5.57
CA SER A 1020 8.57 -8.05 -5.38
C SER A 1020 8.03 -9.38 -5.93
N ASN A 1021 8.67 -10.48 -5.53
CA ASN A 1021 8.56 -11.79 -6.19
C ASN A 1021 7.61 -12.76 -5.49
N SER A 1022 6.93 -12.33 -4.43
CA SER A 1022 5.74 -13.00 -3.93
C SER A 1022 4.67 -13.12 -5.03
N CYS A 1023 4.53 -12.07 -5.84
CA CYS A 1023 3.97 -12.15 -7.18
C CYS A 1023 4.69 -11.18 -8.16
N GLY A 1024 5.37 -11.73 -9.18
CA GLY A 1024 5.94 -10.94 -10.28
C GLY A 1024 7.46 -10.88 -10.39
N GLN A 1025 8.04 -9.70 -10.13
CA GLN A 1025 9.43 -9.37 -10.46
C GLN A 1025 10.39 -9.85 -9.36
N ASP A 1026 11.26 -10.78 -9.72
CA ASP A 1026 12.43 -11.16 -8.91
C ASP A 1026 13.45 -10.03 -8.81
N GLN A 1027 14.47 -10.19 -7.96
CA GLN A 1027 15.54 -9.20 -7.85
C GLN A 1027 16.19 -8.97 -9.22
N LEU A 1028 16.31 -7.72 -9.65
CA LEU A 1028 16.94 -7.42 -10.94
C LEU A 1028 18.42 -7.82 -10.94
N PRO A 1029 19.02 -8.16 -12.10
CA PRO A 1029 20.41 -8.58 -12.17
C PRO A 1029 21.43 -7.68 -11.43
N PRO A 1030 21.31 -6.33 -11.41
CA PRO A 1030 22.20 -5.46 -10.64
C PRO A 1030 22.09 -5.62 -9.11
N TYR A 1031 20.95 -6.12 -8.63
CA TYR A 1031 20.61 -6.26 -7.21
C TYR A 1031 20.68 -7.71 -6.72
N ARG A 1032 21.00 -8.66 -7.62
CA ARG A 1032 21.26 -10.06 -7.27
C ARG A 1032 22.64 -10.21 -6.67
N LEU A 1033 22.71 -10.63 -5.42
CA LEU A 1033 23.98 -10.94 -4.77
C LEU A 1033 24.44 -12.35 -5.16
N LYS A 1034 25.48 -12.45 -5.99
CA LYS A 1034 26.11 -13.73 -6.36
C LYS A 1034 27.31 -14.03 -5.46
N PRO A 1035 27.74 -15.30 -5.32
CA PRO A 1035 29.05 -15.61 -4.78
C PRO A 1035 30.14 -14.86 -5.57
N ARG A 1036 30.79 -13.88 -4.93
CA ARG A 1036 31.82 -13.03 -5.53
C ARG A 1036 32.89 -12.69 -4.51
N GLU A 1037 34.04 -12.23 -5.00
CA GLU A 1037 35.10 -11.70 -4.14
C GLU A 1037 34.56 -10.51 -3.32
N PHE A 1038 34.92 -10.47 -2.04
CA PHE A 1038 34.53 -9.40 -1.13
C PHE A 1038 35.70 -9.00 -0.24
N ASP A 1039 35.68 -7.74 0.18
CA ASP A 1039 36.61 -7.18 1.15
C ASP A 1039 35.85 -6.32 2.17
N LEU A 1040 36.05 -6.62 3.44
CA LEU A 1040 35.52 -5.88 4.58
C LEU A 1040 36.70 -5.37 5.41
N ASN A 1041 37.03 -4.09 5.22
CA ASN A 1041 38.08 -3.41 5.96
C ASN A 1041 37.43 -2.42 6.94
N LEU A 1042 37.48 -2.76 8.22
CA LEU A 1042 36.76 -2.06 9.28
C LEU A 1042 37.73 -1.63 10.38
N GLU A 1043 37.64 -0.39 10.82
CA GLU A 1043 38.32 0.11 12.00
C GLU A 1043 37.35 0.19 13.18
N PHE A 1044 37.69 -0.48 14.27
CA PHE A 1044 36.93 -0.50 15.51
C PHE A 1044 37.63 0.39 16.54
N CYS A 1045 36.89 1.32 17.15
CA CYS A 1045 37.41 2.28 18.11
C CYS A 1045 36.56 2.30 19.39
N ALA A 1046 37.20 2.19 20.55
CA ALA A 1046 36.54 2.29 21.85
C ALA A 1046 36.14 3.74 22.15
N LEU A 1047 34.88 3.95 22.54
CA LEU A 1047 34.29 5.25 22.82
C LEU A 1047 34.04 5.45 24.32
N ASP A 1048 34.35 6.64 24.80
CA ASP A 1048 34.07 7.14 26.14
C ASP A 1048 33.76 8.65 26.02
N LEU A 1049 32.60 8.95 25.43
CA LEU A 1049 32.26 10.30 24.92
C LEU A 1049 31.51 11.17 25.94
N GLY A 1050 31.09 10.60 27.07
CA GLY A 1050 30.25 11.27 28.06
C GLY A 1050 28.83 11.59 27.58
N THR A 1051 28.01 12.16 28.47
CA THR A 1051 26.57 12.39 28.20
C THR A 1051 26.29 13.54 27.23
N SER A 1052 27.22 14.49 27.07
CA SER A 1052 27.07 15.65 26.16
C SER A 1052 27.10 15.27 24.67
N PHE A 1053 27.58 14.07 24.34
CA PHE A 1053 27.56 13.51 22.98
C PHE A 1053 26.15 13.22 22.44
N LEU A 1054 25.12 13.29 23.28
CA LEU A 1054 23.79 12.81 22.92
C LEU A 1054 23.01 13.70 21.95
N GLU A 1055 23.46 14.93 21.64
CA GLU A 1055 22.60 15.98 21.07
C GLU A 1055 22.74 16.24 19.54
N ASN A 1056 23.87 15.90 18.89
CA ASN A 1056 24.19 16.39 17.53
C ASN A 1056 23.77 15.50 16.34
N ALA A 1057 22.77 14.62 16.47
CA ALA A 1057 22.34 13.74 15.37
C ALA A 1057 20.83 13.74 15.20
N LYS A 1058 20.35 13.60 13.96
CA LYS A 1058 18.92 13.67 13.65
C LYS A 1058 18.20 12.43 14.18
N PRO A 1059 17.17 12.58 15.05
CA PRO A 1059 16.40 11.45 15.52
C PRO A 1059 15.54 10.85 14.40
N ILE A 1060 15.35 9.52 14.40
CA ILE A 1060 14.29 8.88 13.61
C ILE A 1060 12.93 9.40 14.12
N GLY A 1061 12.31 10.32 13.39
CA GLY A 1061 10.98 10.87 13.71
C GLY A 1061 10.73 12.34 13.32
N GLU A 1062 11.73 13.07 12.83
CA GLU A 1062 11.59 14.46 12.36
C GLU A 1062 11.27 14.62 10.85
N TYR A 1063 10.86 13.55 10.16
CA TYR A 1063 10.65 13.52 8.70
C TYR A 1063 9.25 13.09 8.28
#